data_AF-A0A524DAV4-F1
#
_entry.id   AF-A0A524DAV4-F1
#
_cell.length_a   1.000
_cell.length_b   1.000
_cell.length_c   1.000
_cell.angle_alpha   90.00
_cell.angle_beta   90.00
_cell.angle_gamma   90.00
#
_symmetry.space_group_name_H-M   'P 1'
#
loop_
_entity.id
_entity.type
_entity.pdbx_description
1 polymer ?
#
loop_
_entity_poly.entity_id
_entity_poly.type
_entity_poly.pdbx_seq_one_letter_code
_entity_poly.pdbx_strand_id
1 'polypeptide(L)'
;MAKDKFILTINGRKEIFTPGETILDIAKRMNIYIPTLCHLEGLEGYGACRLCLCKVNDSGREMIVPSCTTPAKEGMEVISKDEELQSLRKGILKLILSEHPYSCLICENKDKCEEQRPSLQKAGRIFGCYSCPNKNDCEIREIVEYLEINDIQYDLDYKNYPLKREDPFIEKDYNLCILCGRCVRICNELRGIGAINFVNRGHDAKVSTTLDLPSIDTNCQFCGACVDACPTGALSSKNTKWNTEFTEITKSTCGFCSVGCGFDYYSTYGNLIDSIPNKESIVNKGQGCVYGRFCTSQFNNGDSRLKFPSCKVNDKHIPTNWSDIYEKIVLQLKKYNPQEIAVLISPNLTNESAYILKLFSEQILKTKNIFMPIEDNAVNIFYDLMEKHLHQKVNLNDFQNLTDSNIILLFNANIQLTHPVLLTKLKKGKKRGAKIISINLTKYKLPLETKRLLDYDLNLSSKEIVDFIIIFTNTYFEYFKNSEDLINKKKDFQSLINQIDFNSQNQQFTKICKEIIHSIDKEKDFKGTVVFGFLKALSSEFIREVMGLILNVIILSKKHFNILPLWRSGNTAGVYQVAFSQNNFKPTPEILKEIGNGKIKALYLTERLNKRSLLDTLELIILQDIYPSGDLSFADIVLPSCSFIEESGTILNSESRLRNVKKSAHQKGNSKEDWRIICELSSIMNESDSNKFDYSDSTEILKALKTQNPNFGNLEIKNSDSQNNFYKPKLLDEYPRPFYEVFTEKSFNFRGEPIYNQVKDLKSLIEYRTEKMNIAQESNIEEIPIKQEFKVLNNEEVALNMYKLVIEAPLIARKARPSSFIIIMQYETSERIPLTLSNWDNEKGTITVYYQESGFSTRELTEAIKGDYLFSVVGPLGNEIELENFGTVLLGGGCYGIGAIYPIAKKLKALGNKVIVILEARNERLLYLENEFESIADEVIYFTSDGSKGLKGKIEHGIKYALEKYDSFDRCHFIGCNVMMMNASEITQSNGEIPTFVNLNTIMIDGTGMCGGCRVNLREGDKKITKFACVDGPTFDGHTVDWAHLLTRGERFDLSEKQIFHTHKCKAIESERKGDNNE
;
A
#
# COMPACT_ATOMS: atom_id res chain seq x y z
N MET A 1 9.31 -21.66 27.87
CA MET A 1 8.74 -22.89 27.26
C MET A 1 9.79 -23.44 26.30
N ALA A 2 10.26 -24.67 26.51
CA ALA A 2 11.14 -25.33 25.57
C ALA A 2 10.37 -25.54 24.24
N LYS A 3 10.93 -25.11 23.11
CA LYS A 3 10.32 -25.35 21.79
C LYS A 3 10.40 -26.85 21.53
N ASP A 4 9.26 -27.54 21.47
CA ASP A 4 9.19 -28.88 20.91
C ASP A 4 9.78 -28.83 19.49
N LYS A 5 10.79 -29.67 19.24
CA LYS A 5 11.49 -29.74 17.96
C LYS A 5 10.77 -30.75 17.08
N PHE A 6 10.02 -30.27 16.10
CA PHE A 6 9.34 -31.12 15.13
C PHE A 6 10.26 -31.43 13.93
N ILE A 7 10.16 -32.63 13.36
CA ILE A 7 10.98 -33.14 12.28
C ILE A 7 10.09 -33.59 11.11
N LEU A 8 10.50 -33.21 9.90
CA LEU A 8 9.99 -33.75 8.63
C LEU A 8 11.14 -34.26 7.78
N THR A 9 10.83 -35.06 6.76
CA THR A 9 11.80 -35.57 5.80
C THR A 9 11.46 -35.09 4.39
N ILE A 10 12.36 -34.38 3.72
CA ILE A 10 12.22 -33.97 2.32
C ILE A 10 13.30 -34.65 1.48
N ASN A 11 12.91 -35.44 0.46
CA ASN A 11 13.81 -36.22 -0.39
C ASN A 11 14.84 -37.06 0.43
N GLY A 12 14.40 -37.69 1.51
CA GLY A 12 15.26 -38.48 2.41
C GLY A 12 16.13 -37.68 3.38
N ARG A 13 16.10 -36.34 3.34
CA ARG A 13 16.84 -35.46 4.26
C ARG A 13 15.92 -34.95 5.37
N LYS A 14 16.32 -35.13 6.63
CA LYS A 14 15.57 -34.66 7.80
C LYS A 14 15.90 -33.21 8.11
N GLU A 15 14.88 -32.43 8.45
CA GLU A 15 15.03 -31.03 8.85
C GLU A 15 14.11 -30.72 10.03
N ILE A 16 14.55 -29.83 10.92
CA ILE A 16 13.76 -29.35 12.05
C ILE A 16 12.91 -28.18 11.59
N PHE A 17 11.65 -28.12 12.02
CA PHE A 17 10.77 -27.01 11.71
C PHE A 17 9.98 -26.53 12.93
N THR A 18 9.43 -25.32 12.79
CA THR A 18 8.53 -24.70 13.76
C THR A 18 7.08 -24.78 13.26
N PRO A 19 6.10 -25.04 14.15
CA PRO A 19 4.69 -25.13 13.75
C PRO A 19 4.25 -23.89 12.96
N GLY A 20 3.61 -24.13 11.81
CA GLY A 20 3.16 -23.08 10.89
C GLY A 20 4.06 -22.85 9.68
N GLU A 21 5.30 -23.34 9.67
CA GLU A 21 6.16 -23.29 8.47
C GLU A 21 5.61 -24.17 7.35
N THR A 22 5.65 -23.67 6.12
CA THR A 22 5.20 -24.44 4.94
C THR A 22 6.31 -25.37 4.44
N ILE A 23 5.92 -26.41 3.69
CA ILE A 23 6.89 -27.30 3.03
C ILE A 23 7.87 -26.50 2.16
N LEU A 24 7.38 -25.45 1.47
CA LEU A 24 8.22 -24.61 0.62
C LEU A 24 9.27 -23.82 1.42
N ASP A 25 8.90 -23.26 2.59
CA ASP A 25 9.83 -22.49 3.42
C ASP A 25 10.99 -23.36 3.90
N ILE A 26 10.68 -24.60 4.29
CA ILE A 26 11.65 -25.58 4.75
C ILE A 26 12.54 -26.04 3.59
N ALA A 27 11.95 -26.36 2.43
CA ALA A 27 12.69 -26.75 1.24
C ALA A 27 13.71 -25.66 0.82
N LYS A 28 13.33 -24.38 0.90
CA LYS A 28 14.23 -23.25 0.64
C LYS A 28 15.41 -23.22 1.60
N ARG A 29 15.21 -23.42 2.91
CA ARG A 29 16.32 -23.50 3.88
C ARG A 29 17.27 -24.65 3.59
N MET A 30 16.75 -25.77 3.09
CA MET A 30 17.53 -26.94 2.70
C MET A 30 18.21 -26.81 1.33
N ASN A 31 18.07 -25.66 0.65
CA ASN A 31 18.49 -25.45 -0.74
C ASN A 31 17.90 -26.48 -1.72
N ILE A 32 16.65 -26.92 -1.47
CA ILE A 32 15.88 -27.78 -2.38
C ILE A 32 14.99 -26.88 -3.25
N TYR A 33 15.27 -26.87 -4.55
CA TYR A 33 14.49 -26.09 -5.51
C TYR A 33 13.12 -26.73 -5.79
N ILE A 34 12.05 -25.94 -5.57
CA ILE A 34 10.68 -26.27 -5.94
C ILE A 34 10.13 -25.12 -6.79
N PRO A 35 9.67 -25.37 -8.04
CA PRO A 35 9.30 -24.29 -8.95
C PRO A 35 8.05 -23.54 -8.46
N THR A 36 8.11 -22.20 -8.47
CA THR A 36 7.01 -21.32 -8.05
C THR A 36 6.96 -20.05 -8.89
N LEU A 37 5.77 -19.66 -9.37
CA LEU A 37 5.56 -18.36 -10.05
C LEU A 37 4.68 -17.37 -9.27
N CYS A 38 3.85 -17.86 -8.34
CA CYS A 38 2.91 -17.02 -7.58
C CYS A 38 3.31 -16.80 -6.12
N HIS A 39 4.29 -17.55 -5.62
CA HIS A 39 4.80 -17.38 -4.26
C HIS A 39 5.65 -16.12 -4.19
N LEU A 40 5.43 -15.31 -3.16
CA LEU A 40 6.20 -14.10 -2.87
C LEU A 40 6.64 -14.16 -1.42
N GLU A 41 7.94 -13.97 -1.20
CA GLU A 41 8.54 -14.05 0.13
C GLU A 41 7.95 -12.99 1.08
N GLY A 42 7.70 -13.37 2.33
CA GLY A 42 7.11 -12.50 3.35
C GLY A 42 5.59 -12.34 3.26
N LEU A 43 4.93 -13.01 2.31
CA LEU A 43 3.47 -13.13 2.24
C LEU A 43 3.03 -14.59 2.39
N GLU A 44 1.77 -14.81 2.77
CA GLU A 44 1.20 -16.14 2.95
C GLU A 44 1.15 -16.93 1.62
N GLY A 45 1.01 -18.25 1.72
CA GLY A 45 0.84 -19.12 0.56
C GLY A 45 -0.40 -18.76 -0.26
N TYR A 46 -0.27 -18.70 -1.59
CA TYR A 46 -1.39 -18.34 -2.48
C TYR A 46 -1.93 -19.52 -3.31
N GLY A 47 -1.05 -20.44 -3.73
CA GLY A 47 -1.46 -21.65 -4.45
C GLY A 47 -1.98 -21.44 -5.88
N ALA A 48 -1.93 -20.25 -6.47
CA ALA A 48 -2.49 -19.99 -7.81
C ALA A 48 -1.76 -20.72 -8.96
N CYS A 49 -0.43 -20.68 -9.01
CA CYS A 49 0.30 -21.24 -10.15
C CYS A 49 0.36 -22.78 -10.18
N ARG A 50 0.11 -23.46 -9.05
CA ARG A 50 0.19 -24.93 -8.90
C ARG A 50 1.49 -25.59 -9.38
N LEU A 51 2.58 -24.86 -9.60
CA LEU A 51 3.88 -25.47 -9.97
C LEU A 51 4.58 -26.13 -8.78
N CYS A 52 4.28 -25.69 -7.57
CA CYS A 52 4.93 -26.14 -6.33
C CYS A 52 4.38 -27.44 -5.75
N LEU A 53 3.71 -28.28 -6.57
CA LEU A 53 3.15 -29.55 -6.11
C LEU A 53 4.26 -30.48 -5.61
N CYS A 54 4.03 -31.10 -4.46
CA CYS A 54 4.87 -32.16 -3.89
C CYS A 54 3.99 -33.36 -3.54
N LYS A 55 4.57 -34.56 -3.60
CA LYS A 55 3.95 -35.74 -3.01
C LYS A 55 4.28 -35.76 -1.52
N VAL A 56 3.26 -35.96 -0.71
CA VAL A 56 3.40 -36.08 0.74
C VAL A 56 2.81 -37.40 1.20
N ASN A 57 3.51 -38.06 2.09
CA ASN A 57 2.98 -39.17 2.87
C ASN A 57 2.78 -38.66 4.30
N ASP A 58 1.51 -38.56 4.72
CA ASP A 58 1.10 -38.19 6.07
C ASP A 58 0.37 -39.37 6.69
N SER A 59 1.01 -40.01 7.67
CA SER A 59 0.42 -41.13 8.43
C SER A 59 -0.08 -42.29 7.56
N GLY A 60 0.62 -42.60 6.46
CA GLY A 60 0.29 -43.69 5.54
C GLY A 60 -0.65 -43.31 4.39
N ARG A 61 -1.03 -42.03 4.26
CA ARG A 61 -1.85 -41.52 3.16
C ARG A 61 -1.01 -40.68 2.21
N GLU A 62 -0.86 -41.14 0.98
CA GLU A 62 -0.21 -40.38 -0.10
C GLU A 62 -1.16 -39.36 -0.71
N MET A 63 -0.69 -38.12 -0.85
CA MET A 63 -1.42 -37.00 -1.45
C MET A 63 -0.48 -36.10 -2.25
N ILE A 64 -0.99 -35.49 -3.32
CA ILE A 64 -0.28 -34.42 -4.04
C ILE A 64 -0.81 -33.09 -3.53
N VAL A 65 0.08 -32.27 -2.97
CA VAL A 65 -0.28 -31.00 -2.34
C VAL A 65 0.64 -29.86 -2.77
N PRO A 66 0.13 -28.61 -2.86
CA PRO A 66 0.97 -27.44 -3.10
C PRO A 66 1.85 -27.12 -1.88
N SER A 67 3.18 -27.16 -2.03
CA SER A 67 4.12 -26.94 -0.93
C SER A 67 4.02 -25.54 -0.30
N CYS A 68 3.57 -24.54 -1.06
CA CYS A 68 3.50 -23.15 -0.59
C CYS A 68 2.36 -22.86 0.38
N THR A 69 1.32 -23.70 0.45
CA THR A 69 0.17 -23.51 1.35
C THR A 69 0.03 -24.63 2.36
N THR A 70 0.78 -25.72 2.23
CA THR A 70 0.73 -26.87 3.14
C THR A 70 1.72 -26.68 4.28
N PRO A 71 1.26 -26.54 5.54
CA PRO A 71 2.13 -26.55 6.72
C PRO A 71 2.78 -27.92 6.91
N ALA A 72 4.02 -27.95 7.37
CA ALA A 72 4.70 -29.18 7.74
C ALA A 72 4.09 -29.80 9.01
N LYS A 73 4.14 -31.13 9.09
CA LYS A 73 3.73 -31.91 10.27
C LYS A 73 4.84 -32.87 10.69
N GLU A 74 4.81 -33.26 11.97
CA GLU A 74 5.74 -34.25 12.51
C GLU A 74 5.67 -35.56 11.73
N GLY A 75 6.83 -36.09 11.35
CA GLY A 75 6.93 -37.36 10.64
C GLY A 75 6.45 -37.32 9.18
N MET A 76 6.12 -36.13 8.64
CA MET A 76 5.73 -35.98 7.23
C MET A 76 6.91 -36.30 6.31
N GLU A 77 6.68 -37.16 5.31
CA GLU A 77 7.64 -37.45 4.25
C GLU A 77 7.23 -36.76 2.96
N VAL A 78 8.14 -36.01 2.35
CA VAL A 78 7.88 -35.17 1.18
C VAL A 78 8.82 -35.56 0.04
N ILE A 79 8.25 -35.83 -1.13
CA ILE A 79 8.97 -35.98 -2.40
C ILE A 79 8.68 -34.74 -3.24
N SER A 80 9.74 -34.01 -3.58
CA SER A 80 9.65 -32.73 -4.31
C SER A 80 9.87 -32.86 -5.82
N LYS A 81 10.44 -33.98 -6.27
CA LYS A 81 10.74 -34.27 -7.69
C LYS A 81 10.62 -35.77 -7.97
N ASP A 82 9.75 -36.12 -8.89
CA ASP A 82 9.64 -37.45 -9.54
C ASP A 82 8.97 -37.31 -10.92
N GLU A 83 8.86 -38.39 -11.68
CA GLU A 83 8.32 -38.32 -13.05
C GLU A 83 6.87 -37.82 -13.12
N GLU A 84 6.01 -38.25 -12.19
CA GLU A 84 4.59 -37.84 -12.16
C GLU A 84 4.44 -36.34 -11.86
N LEU A 85 5.15 -35.81 -10.86
CA LEU A 85 5.13 -34.39 -10.52
C LEU A 85 5.68 -33.54 -11.67
N GLN A 86 6.73 -34.00 -12.36
CA GLN A 86 7.28 -33.29 -13.51
C GLN A 86 6.29 -33.26 -14.67
N SER A 87 5.60 -34.37 -14.96
CA SER A 87 4.54 -34.42 -15.97
C SER A 87 3.41 -33.44 -15.66
N LEU A 88 2.91 -33.42 -14.42
CA LEU A 88 1.87 -32.47 -13.98
C LEU A 88 2.33 -31.01 -14.11
N ARG A 89 3.56 -30.70 -13.67
CA ARG A 89 4.14 -29.35 -13.77
C ARG A 89 4.30 -28.91 -15.22
N LYS A 90 4.75 -29.81 -16.12
CA LYS A 90 4.82 -29.53 -17.56
C LYS A 90 3.43 -29.20 -18.11
N GLY A 91 2.41 -29.99 -17.77
CA GLY A 91 1.03 -29.74 -18.19
C GLY A 91 0.50 -28.37 -17.73
N ILE A 92 0.70 -28.03 -16.46
CA ILE A 92 0.29 -26.74 -15.89
C ILE A 92 1.03 -25.57 -16.54
N LEU A 93 2.35 -25.68 -16.73
CA LEU A 93 3.12 -24.60 -17.33
C LEU A 93 2.75 -24.41 -18.81
N LYS A 94 2.48 -25.48 -19.57
CA LYS A 94 1.99 -25.38 -20.95
C LYS A 94 0.66 -24.62 -21.04
N LEU A 95 -0.26 -24.82 -20.09
CA LEU A 95 -1.50 -24.05 -20.01
C LEU A 95 -1.24 -22.56 -19.72
N ILE A 96 -0.35 -22.25 -18.77
CA ILE A 96 0.04 -20.85 -18.49
C ILE A 96 0.65 -20.20 -19.74
N LEU A 97 1.49 -20.94 -20.47
CA LEU A 97 2.13 -20.46 -21.68
C LEU A 97 1.14 -20.32 -22.84
N SER A 98 0.01 -21.02 -22.88
CA SER A 98 -0.98 -20.85 -23.95
C SER A 98 -1.56 -19.43 -24.09
N GLU A 99 -1.41 -18.57 -23.07
CA GLU A 99 -1.80 -17.15 -23.10
C GLU A 99 -0.60 -16.18 -23.02
N HIS A 100 0.63 -16.69 -22.91
CA HIS A 100 1.85 -15.88 -22.78
C HIS A 100 2.74 -16.04 -24.02
N PRO A 101 3.31 -14.98 -24.61
CA PRO A 101 4.17 -15.13 -25.78
C PRO A 101 5.41 -16.00 -25.51
N TYR A 102 5.35 -17.27 -25.91
CA TYR A 102 6.31 -18.32 -25.53
C TYR A 102 7.24 -18.77 -26.65
N SER A 103 7.03 -18.34 -27.90
CA SER A 103 7.74 -18.91 -29.06
C SER A 103 9.27 -18.80 -28.93
N CYS A 104 9.77 -17.77 -28.25
CA CYS A 104 11.20 -17.60 -27.95
C CYS A 104 11.77 -18.56 -26.89
N LEU A 105 10.92 -19.15 -26.04
CA LEU A 105 11.34 -19.99 -24.91
C LEU A 105 11.61 -21.43 -25.34
N ILE A 106 10.96 -21.89 -26.41
CA ILE A 106 10.99 -23.29 -26.88
C ILE A 106 11.68 -23.48 -28.24
N CYS A 107 12.13 -22.40 -28.88
CA CYS A 107 12.74 -22.47 -30.21
C CYS A 107 14.12 -23.15 -30.16
N GLU A 108 14.35 -24.16 -30.99
CA GLU A 108 15.66 -24.84 -31.11
C GLU A 108 16.80 -23.91 -31.56
N ASN A 109 16.47 -22.82 -32.26
CA ASN A 109 17.44 -21.81 -32.70
C ASN A 109 17.57 -20.64 -31.72
N LYS A 110 17.04 -20.76 -30.49
CA LYS A 110 17.08 -19.70 -29.47
C LYS A 110 18.50 -19.19 -29.25
N ASP A 111 19.47 -20.07 -29.00
CA ASP A 111 20.84 -19.66 -28.67
C ASP A 111 21.50 -18.93 -29.84
N LYS A 112 21.38 -19.46 -31.06
CA LYS A 112 21.85 -18.80 -32.29
C LYS A 112 21.16 -17.45 -32.52
N CYS A 113 19.87 -17.36 -32.23
CA CYS A 113 19.12 -16.11 -32.34
C CYS A 113 19.57 -15.10 -31.28
N GLU A 114 19.87 -15.51 -30.06
CA GLU A 114 20.39 -14.64 -29.00
C GLU A 114 21.80 -14.14 -29.30
N GLU A 115 22.65 -14.97 -29.92
CA GLU A 115 24.00 -14.59 -30.39
C GLU A 115 23.94 -13.62 -31.58
N GLN A 116 23.14 -13.92 -32.61
CA GLN A 116 23.14 -13.17 -33.87
C GLN A 116 22.22 -11.95 -33.86
N ARG A 117 21.16 -12.00 -33.05
CA ARG A 117 20.25 -10.89 -32.82
C ARG A 117 20.40 -10.51 -31.35
N PRO A 118 21.24 -9.51 -31.02
CA PRO A 118 21.14 -8.87 -29.70
C PRO A 118 19.78 -8.17 -29.58
N SER A 119 19.29 -8.02 -28.34
CA SER A 119 17.93 -7.56 -28.05
C SER A 119 17.62 -6.22 -28.73
N LEU A 120 16.73 -6.21 -29.72
CA LEU A 120 16.12 -5.00 -30.25
C LEU A 120 15.15 -4.47 -29.18
N GLN A 121 15.68 -3.69 -28.25
CA GLN A 121 14.89 -3.19 -27.13
C GLN A 121 13.90 -2.09 -27.53
N LYS A 122 13.98 -1.56 -28.76
CA LYS A 122 13.12 -0.47 -29.28
C LYS A 122 11.89 -0.97 -30.06
N ALA A 123 11.36 -2.15 -29.73
CA ALA A 123 10.06 -2.57 -30.25
C ALA A 123 8.94 -1.87 -29.47
N GLY A 124 7.95 -1.30 -30.17
CA GLY A 124 6.82 -0.64 -29.53
C GLY A 124 6.03 -1.56 -28.60
N ARG A 125 6.04 -2.88 -28.85
CA ARG A 125 5.37 -3.93 -28.08
C ARG A 125 6.29 -5.16 -27.95
N ILE A 126 6.15 -5.88 -26.84
CA ILE A 126 6.91 -7.11 -26.58
C ILE A 126 6.14 -8.30 -27.17
N PHE A 127 6.71 -8.95 -28.17
CA PHE A 127 6.15 -10.16 -28.80
C PHE A 127 6.84 -11.44 -28.33
N GLY A 128 7.86 -11.31 -27.48
CA GLY A 128 8.62 -12.41 -26.90
C GLY A 128 9.93 -11.92 -26.28
N CYS A 129 10.66 -12.86 -25.65
CA CYS A 129 11.93 -12.69 -24.95
C CYS A 129 12.96 -11.83 -25.69
N TYR A 130 13.03 -11.96 -27.03
CA TYR A 130 13.95 -11.19 -27.86
C TYR A 130 13.73 -9.66 -27.75
N SER A 131 12.47 -9.25 -27.62
CA SER A 131 12.05 -7.86 -27.43
C SER A 131 11.81 -7.48 -25.95
N CYS A 132 11.90 -8.45 -25.03
CA CYS A 132 11.59 -8.23 -23.62
C CYS A 132 12.82 -7.74 -22.86
N PRO A 133 12.78 -6.56 -22.23
CA PRO A 133 13.91 -6.04 -21.47
C PRO A 133 14.13 -6.80 -20.14
N ASN A 134 13.09 -7.49 -19.65
CA ASN A 134 13.16 -8.27 -18.41
C ASN A 134 13.56 -9.74 -18.64
N LYS A 135 14.14 -10.07 -19.82
CA LYS A 135 14.43 -11.46 -20.21
C LYS A 135 15.38 -12.18 -19.26
N ASN A 136 16.35 -11.47 -18.66
CA ASN A 136 17.37 -12.06 -17.80
C ASN A 136 16.83 -12.39 -16.41
N ASP A 137 15.81 -11.66 -15.96
CA ASP A 137 15.19 -11.81 -14.64
C ASP A 137 13.85 -12.57 -14.70
N CYS A 138 13.53 -13.18 -15.84
CA CYS A 138 12.25 -13.85 -16.05
C CYS A 138 12.25 -15.27 -15.45
N GLU A 139 11.52 -15.45 -14.35
CA GLU A 139 11.39 -16.74 -13.64
C GLU A 139 10.75 -17.85 -14.51
N ILE A 140 9.97 -17.49 -15.54
CA ILE A 140 9.40 -18.48 -16.46
C ILE A 140 10.50 -19.19 -17.24
N ARG A 141 11.53 -18.47 -17.68
CA ARG A 141 12.63 -19.04 -18.47
C ARG A 141 13.37 -20.10 -17.68
N GLU A 142 13.69 -19.80 -16.42
CA GLU A 142 14.31 -20.74 -15.48
C GLU A 142 13.47 -22.02 -15.31
N ILE A 143 12.14 -21.87 -15.16
CA ILE A 143 11.26 -23.03 -14.97
C ILE A 143 11.09 -23.84 -16.27
N VAL A 144 11.00 -23.19 -17.44
CA VAL A 144 10.96 -23.88 -18.74
C VAL A 144 12.21 -24.73 -18.95
N GLU A 145 13.39 -24.16 -18.62
CA GLU A 145 14.67 -24.86 -18.67
C GLU A 145 14.71 -26.01 -17.64
N TYR A 146 14.27 -25.77 -16.39
CA TYR A 146 14.21 -26.81 -15.35
C TYR A 146 13.26 -27.98 -15.66
N LEU A 147 12.12 -27.70 -16.32
CA LEU A 147 11.13 -28.70 -16.72
C LEU A 147 11.41 -29.32 -18.08
N GLU A 148 12.44 -28.88 -18.80
CA GLU A 148 12.77 -29.37 -20.15
C GLU A 148 11.55 -29.36 -21.08
N ILE A 149 10.90 -28.20 -21.22
CA ILE A 149 9.76 -28.01 -22.12
C ILE A 149 10.27 -27.53 -23.48
N ASN A 150 10.16 -28.40 -24.49
CA ASN A 150 10.60 -28.10 -25.86
C ASN A 150 9.43 -27.88 -26.84
N ASP A 151 8.19 -28.13 -26.41
CA ASP A 151 7.00 -28.03 -27.26
C ASP A 151 5.73 -27.70 -26.45
N ILE A 152 4.81 -26.95 -27.06
CA ILE A 152 3.51 -26.56 -26.50
C ILE A 152 2.41 -27.01 -27.46
N GLN A 153 1.57 -27.91 -26.98
CA GLN A 153 0.50 -28.57 -27.75
C GLN A 153 -0.79 -27.75 -27.85
N TYR A 154 -0.74 -26.48 -27.46
CA TYR A 154 -1.88 -25.57 -27.46
C TYR A 154 -1.57 -24.38 -28.35
N ASP A 155 -2.57 -23.91 -29.09
CA ASP A 155 -2.45 -22.66 -29.83
C ASP A 155 -2.34 -21.47 -28.86
N LEU A 156 -1.54 -20.48 -29.24
CA LEU A 156 -1.38 -19.24 -28.47
C LEU A 156 -2.65 -18.38 -28.61
N ASP A 157 -3.40 -18.22 -27.52
CA ASP A 157 -4.50 -17.26 -27.42
C ASP A 157 -3.97 -15.88 -26.98
N TYR A 158 -3.45 -15.12 -27.94
CA TYR A 158 -2.87 -13.81 -27.67
C TYR A 158 -3.96 -12.73 -27.51
N LYS A 159 -4.19 -12.28 -26.27
CA LYS A 159 -5.24 -11.31 -25.90
C LYS A 159 -5.15 -9.93 -26.56
N ASN A 160 -3.99 -9.56 -27.11
CA ASN A 160 -3.78 -8.30 -27.83
C ASN A 160 -4.14 -7.02 -27.04
N TYR A 161 -3.95 -7.01 -25.73
CA TYR A 161 -4.23 -5.87 -24.87
C TYR A 161 -3.43 -4.62 -25.27
N PRO A 162 -4.02 -3.41 -25.17
CA PRO A 162 -3.30 -2.18 -25.43
C PRO A 162 -2.18 -1.97 -24.42
N LEU A 163 -1.08 -1.40 -24.88
CA LEU A 163 0.05 -1.07 -24.04
C LEU A 163 -0.22 0.23 -23.27
N LYS A 164 -0.06 0.21 -21.94
CA LYS A 164 -0.32 1.37 -21.08
C LYS A 164 0.98 2.10 -20.71
N ARG A 165 1.08 3.37 -21.07
CA ARG A 165 2.27 4.25 -20.96
C ARG A 165 2.01 5.60 -20.28
N GLU A 166 0.78 5.83 -19.85
CA GLU A 166 0.30 7.08 -19.26
C GLU A 166 0.94 7.37 -17.89
N ASP A 167 1.35 6.32 -17.17
CA ASP A 167 1.95 6.44 -15.85
C ASP A 167 3.39 6.98 -15.90
N PRO A 168 3.82 7.85 -14.96
CA PRO A 168 5.12 8.53 -15.02
C PRO A 168 6.32 7.58 -14.93
N PHE A 169 6.24 6.55 -14.08
CA PHE A 169 7.39 5.69 -13.76
C PHE A 169 7.29 4.25 -14.30
N ILE A 170 6.06 3.79 -14.61
CA ILE A 170 5.77 2.38 -14.85
C ILE A 170 5.16 2.24 -16.23
N GLU A 171 5.58 1.21 -16.97
CA GLU A 171 4.93 0.77 -18.21
C GLU A 171 4.32 -0.61 -18.00
N LYS A 172 3.10 -0.82 -18.52
CA LYS A 172 2.33 -2.04 -18.30
C LYS A 172 1.99 -2.71 -19.62
N ASP A 173 2.52 -3.92 -19.81
CA ASP A 173 2.20 -4.80 -20.93
C ASP A 173 1.52 -6.07 -20.40
N TYR A 174 0.19 -6.03 -20.29
CA TYR A 174 -0.58 -7.14 -19.74
C TYR A 174 -0.60 -8.38 -20.63
N ASN A 175 -0.11 -8.30 -21.88
CA ASN A 175 0.09 -9.48 -22.73
C ASN A 175 1.18 -10.41 -22.20
N LEU A 176 2.04 -9.93 -21.29
CA LEU A 176 3.04 -10.75 -20.62
C LEU A 176 2.54 -11.30 -19.28
N CYS A 177 1.33 -10.93 -18.84
CA CYS A 177 0.84 -11.29 -17.51
C CYS A 177 0.38 -12.75 -17.46
N ILE A 178 0.83 -13.48 -16.44
CA ILE A 178 0.40 -14.86 -16.16
C ILE A 178 -0.60 -14.96 -14.99
N LEU A 179 -1.22 -13.84 -14.63
CA LEU A 179 -2.21 -13.76 -13.53
C LEU A 179 -1.74 -14.35 -12.20
N CYS A 180 -0.44 -14.35 -11.91
CA CYS A 180 0.13 -14.94 -10.70
C CYS A 180 -0.31 -14.24 -9.39
N GLY A 181 -0.86 -13.03 -9.48
CA GLY A 181 -1.37 -12.26 -8.34
C GLY A 181 -0.31 -11.58 -7.48
N ARG A 182 1.00 -11.79 -7.70
CA ARG A 182 2.06 -11.18 -6.88
C ARG A 182 1.94 -9.66 -6.76
N CYS A 183 1.67 -8.98 -7.87
CA CYS A 183 1.50 -7.51 -7.91
C CYS A 183 0.27 -7.03 -7.13
N VAL A 184 -0.86 -7.76 -7.22
CA VAL A 184 -2.09 -7.49 -6.46
C VAL A 184 -1.83 -7.69 -4.97
N ARG A 185 -1.24 -8.83 -4.62
CA ARG A 185 -0.97 -9.23 -3.24
C ARG A 185 0.02 -8.30 -2.55
N ILE A 186 1.14 -7.94 -3.18
CA ILE A 186 2.09 -7.01 -2.56
C ILE A 186 1.49 -5.62 -2.38
N CYS A 187 0.64 -5.16 -3.32
CA CYS A 187 -0.05 -3.88 -3.21
C CYS A 187 -1.11 -3.87 -2.10
N ASN A 188 -1.83 -4.98 -1.94
CA ASN A 188 -2.94 -5.10 -0.98
C ASN A 188 -2.47 -5.56 0.41
N GLU A 189 -1.75 -6.68 0.51
CA GLU A 189 -1.39 -7.30 1.78
C GLU A 189 -0.19 -6.61 2.47
N LEU A 190 0.84 -6.23 1.69
CA LEU A 190 2.07 -5.66 2.26
C LEU A 190 2.03 -4.13 2.33
N ARG A 191 1.69 -3.48 1.21
CA ARG A 191 1.57 -2.01 1.14
C ARG A 191 0.25 -1.50 1.70
N GLY A 192 -0.81 -2.32 1.69
CA GLY A 192 -2.13 -1.94 2.19
C GLY A 192 -2.83 -0.88 1.35
N ILE A 193 -2.45 -0.69 0.08
CA ILE A 193 -3.00 0.37 -0.80
C ILE A 193 -4.12 -0.18 -1.68
N GLY A 194 -3.96 -1.40 -2.20
CA GLY A 194 -4.97 -2.02 -3.06
C GLY A 194 -5.22 -1.28 -4.39
N ALA A 195 -4.23 -0.56 -4.92
CA ALA A 195 -4.37 0.19 -6.17
C ALA A 195 -4.48 -0.70 -7.42
N ILE A 196 -4.01 -1.95 -7.34
CA ILE A 196 -4.07 -2.94 -8.41
C ILE A 196 -4.81 -4.16 -7.88
N ASN A 197 -5.75 -4.69 -8.67
CA ASN A 197 -6.57 -5.85 -8.35
C ASN A 197 -6.81 -6.72 -9.59
N PHE A 198 -7.43 -7.88 -9.40
CA PHE A 198 -8.01 -8.64 -10.51
C PHE A 198 -9.36 -8.03 -10.90
N VAL A 199 -9.55 -7.83 -12.20
CA VAL A 199 -10.82 -7.44 -12.80
C VAL A 199 -11.21 -8.51 -13.80
N ASN A 200 -12.52 -8.61 -14.11
CA ASN A 200 -13.11 -9.72 -14.86
C ASN A 200 -12.85 -11.08 -14.18
N ARG A 201 -13.18 -12.18 -14.86
CA ARG A 201 -13.18 -13.55 -14.32
C ARG A 201 -12.89 -14.58 -15.40
N GLY A 202 -12.52 -15.78 -14.97
CA GLY A 202 -12.25 -16.90 -15.89
C GLY A 202 -11.15 -16.53 -16.89
N HIS A 203 -11.40 -16.85 -18.16
CA HIS A 203 -10.50 -16.56 -19.29
C HIS A 203 -10.30 -15.05 -19.56
N ASP A 204 -11.27 -14.21 -19.18
CA ASP A 204 -11.17 -12.75 -19.34
C ASP A 204 -10.50 -12.05 -18.16
N ALA A 205 -10.12 -12.79 -17.11
CA ALA A 205 -9.49 -12.24 -15.93
C ALA A 205 -8.21 -11.48 -16.31
N LYS A 206 -8.09 -10.25 -15.82
CA LYS A 206 -6.88 -9.44 -16.02
C LYS A 206 -6.52 -8.68 -14.75
N VAL A 207 -5.24 -8.40 -14.60
CA VAL A 207 -4.78 -7.46 -13.59
C VAL A 207 -5.09 -6.04 -14.08
N SER A 208 -5.77 -5.24 -13.27
CA SER A 208 -5.95 -3.83 -13.55
C SER A 208 -6.11 -2.99 -12.28
N THR A 209 -6.14 -1.69 -12.45
CA THR A 209 -6.45 -0.67 -11.46
C THR A 209 -7.96 -0.44 -11.33
N THR A 210 -8.37 0.33 -10.32
CA THR A 210 -9.77 0.74 -10.15
C THR A 210 -10.32 1.36 -11.44
N LEU A 211 -11.44 0.82 -11.92
CA LEU A 211 -12.12 1.23 -13.15
C LEU A 211 -11.24 1.21 -14.42
N ASP A 212 -10.16 0.43 -14.43
CA ASP A 212 -9.19 0.35 -15.54
C ASP A 212 -8.43 1.66 -15.83
N LEU A 213 -8.47 2.62 -14.90
CA LEU A 213 -7.85 3.95 -15.00
C LEU A 213 -6.31 3.91 -14.92
N PRO A 214 -5.58 4.89 -15.45
CA PRO A 214 -4.14 5.03 -15.19
C PRO A 214 -3.80 4.99 -13.68
N SER A 215 -2.65 4.45 -13.28
CA SER A 215 -2.29 4.41 -11.85
C SER A 215 -2.19 5.82 -11.26
N ILE A 216 -1.82 6.81 -12.07
CA ILE A 216 -1.77 8.22 -11.67
C ILE A 216 -3.12 8.77 -11.19
N ASP A 217 -4.21 8.25 -11.75
CA ASP A 217 -5.62 8.56 -11.39
C ASP A 217 -6.15 7.72 -10.22
N THR A 218 -5.30 6.92 -9.57
CA THR A 218 -5.71 6.02 -8.48
C THR A 218 -4.92 6.33 -7.21
N ASN A 219 -5.24 5.62 -6.12
CA ASN A 219 -4.50 5.68 -4.85
C ASN A 219 -3.05 5.13 -4.92
N CYS A 220 -2.53 4.81 -6.12
CA CYS A 220 -1.17 4.31 -6.28
C CYS A 220 -0.12 5.31 -5.77
N GLN A 221 0.77 4.87 -4.88
CA GLN A 221 1.87 5.70 -4.37
C GLN A 221 3.17 5.59 -5.19
N PHE A 222 3.14 4.90 -6.34
CA PHE A 222 4.32 4.64 -7.18
C PHE A 222 5.53 4.09 -6.40
N CYS A 223 5.29 3.20 -5.44
CA CYS A 223 6.35 2.60 -4.63
C CYS A 223 7.19 1.53 -5.35
N GLY A 224 6.79 1.11 -6.56
CA GLY A 224 7.50 0.12 -7.37
C GLY A 224 7.35 -1.34 -6.94
N ALA A 225 6.80 -1.62 -5.76
CA ALA A 225 6.68 -2.97 -5.22
C ALA A 225 6.00 -3.98 -6.18
N CYS A 226 5.02 -3.54 -6.98
CA CYS A 226 4.37 -4.38 -7.98
C CYS A 226 5.25 -4.72 -9.18
N VAL A 227 6.16 -3.81 -9.56
CA VAL A 227 7.17 -4.01 -10.61
C VAL A 227 8.21 -5.00 -10.12
N ASP A 228 8.74 -4.78 -8.91
CA ASP A 228 9.79 -5.61 -8.31
C ASP A 228 9.32 -7.05 -7.99
N ALA A 229 8.00 -7.27 -7.90
CA ALA A 229 7.40 -8.58 -7.68
C ALA A 229 6.92 -9.29 -8.96
N CYS A 230 7.00 -8.65 -10.13
CA CYS A 230 6.48 -9.18 -11.38
C CYS A 230 7.45 -10.22 -12.00
N PRO A 231 7.06 -11.50 -12.17
CA PRO A 231 7.98 -12.54 -12.68
C PRO A 231 8.18 -12.53 -14.21
N THR A 232 7.36 -11.76 -14.95
CA THR A 232 7.31 -11.83 -16.43
C THR A 232 7.63 -10.52 -17.13
N GLY A 233 7.78 -9.44 -16.38
CA GLY A 233 7.97 -8.11 -16.95
C GLY A 233 6.70 -7.43 -17.47
N ALA A 234 5.51 -7.97 -17.18
CA ALA A 234 4.23 -7.34 -17.49
C ALA A 234 4.09 -5.95 -16.84
N LEU A 235 4.75 -5.75 -15.69
CA LEU A 235 4.96 -4.45 -15.06
C LEU A 235 6.45 -4.16 -15.11
N SER A 236 6.85 -3.02 -15.67
CA SER A 236 8.26 -2.68 -15.89
C SER A 236 8.55 -1.22 -15.52
N SER A 237 9.77 -0.96 -15.04
CA SER A 237 10.26 0.39 -14.79
C SER A 237 10.61 1.04 -16.13
N LYS A 238 10.17 2.28 -16.36
CA LYS A 238 10.56 3.04 -17.56
C LYS A 238 12.07 3.30 -17.60
N ASN A 239 12.73 3.35 -16.44
CA ASN A 239 14.18 3.55 -16.34
C ASN A 239 14.99 2.36 -16.91
N THR A 240 14.55 1.13 -16.67
CA THR A 240 15.28 -0.08 -17.11
C THR A 240 14.85 -0.56 -18.49
N LYS A 241 13.62 -0.25 -18.91
CA LYS A 241 13.01 -0.80 -20.13
C LYS A 241 13.87 -0.66 -21.40
N TRP A 242 14.61 0.44 -21.53
CA TRP A 242 15.39 0.76 -22.74
C TRP A 242 16.91 0.64 -22.53
N ASN A 243 17.36 0.04 -21.43
CA ASN A 243 18.76 -0.16 -21.13
C ASN A 243 19.14 -1.63 -21.28
N THR A 244 20.23 -1.89 -22.01
CA THR A 244 20.62 -3.23 -22.47
C THR A 244 21.46 -4.00 -21.47
N GLU A 245 22.32 -3.33 -20.72
CA GLU A 245 23.32 -3.98 -19.87
C GLU A 245 23.65 -3.12 -18.65
N PHE A 246 23.79 -3.76 -17.49
CA PHE A 246 24.31 -3.15 -16.28
C PHE A 246 25.78 -3.54 -16.14
N THR A 247 26.67 -2.57 -16.00
CA THR A 247 28.10 -2.83 -15.81
C THR A 247 28.45 -3.12 -14.36
N GLU A 248 27.66 -2.59 -13.41
CA GLU A 248 27.92 -2.72 -11.99
C GLU A 248 26.61 -2.75 -11.19
N ILE A 249 26.59 -3.54 -10.11
CA ILE A 249 25.50 -3.60 -9.13
C ILE A 249 26.09 -3.36 -7.74
N THR A 250 25.68 -2.27 -7.10
CA THR A 250 26.24 -1.87 -5.80
C THR A 250 25.16 -1.84 -4.72
N LYS A 251 25.36 -2.61 -3.65
CA LYS A 251 24.52 -2.57 -2.44
C LYS A 251 24.88 -1.33 -1.61
N SER A 252 23.95 -0.40 -1.45
CA SER A 252 24.17 0.87 -0.75
C SER A 252 22.90 1.37 -0.06
N THR A 253 22.95 2.57 0.53
CA THR A 253 21.86 3.16 1.32
C THR A 253 21.32 4.42 0.65
N CYS A 254 20.00 4.59 0.69
CA CYS A 254 19.32 5.81 0.23
C CYS A 254 19.52 6.96 1.22
N GLY A 255 20.02 8.10 0.73
CA GLY A 255 20.33 9.30 1.53
C GLY A 255 19.23 10.36 1.59
N PHE A 256 18.03 10.11 1.04
CA PHE A 256 16.97 11.13 0.95
C PHE A 256 16.25 11.44 2.26
N CYS A 257 15.82 10.43 3.03
CA CYS A 257 15.15 10.61 4.33
C CYS A 257 15.87 9.81 5.41
N SER A 258 15.55 10.05 6.68
CA SER A 258 16.24 9.46 7.81
C SER A 258 15.95 7.98 8.08
N VAL A 259 15.19 7.29 7.22
CA VAL A 259 14.96 5.85 7.35
C VAL A 259 16.24 5.06 7.07
N GLY A 260 17.02 5.47 6.06
CA GLY A 260 18.23 4.74 5.63
C GLY A 260 17.91 3.40 4.96
N CYS A 261 16.96 3.38 4.01
CA CYS A 261 16.60 2.18 3.25
C CYS A 261 17.78 1.66 2.40
N GLY A 262 17.96 0.34 2.37
CA GLY A 262 18.95 -0.34 1.53
C GLY A 262 18.44 -0.60 0.11
N PHE A 263 19.30 -0.38 -0.87
CA PHE A 263 19.03 -0.54 -2.30
C PHE A 263 20.21 -1.21 -3.01
N ASP A 264 19.89 -1.95 -4.07
CA ASP A 264 20.81 -2.40 -5.09
C ASP A 264 20.74 -1.38 -6.23
N TYR A 265 21.83 -0.65 -6.45
CA TYR A 265 21.94 0.37 -7.49
C TYR A 265 22.60 -0.22 -8.73
N TYR A 266 21.91 -0.11 -9.85
CA TYR A 266 22.34 -0.66 -11.14
C TYR A 266 22.89 0.48 -11.99
N SER A 267 24.16 0.39 -12.38
CA SER A 267 24.81 1.44 -13.16
C SER A 267 25.40 0.89 -14.46
N THR A 268 25.48 1.78 -15.45
CA THR A 268 26.00 1.48 -16.79
C THR A 268 26.93 2.61 -17.20
N TYR A 269 28.21 2.29 -17.43
CA TYR A 269 29.26 3.27 -17.78
C TYR A 269 29.30 4.47 -16.82
N GLY A 270 29.12 4.22 -15.52
CA GLY A 270 29.17 5.26 -14.48
C GLY A 270 27.90 6.10 -14.32
N ASN A 271 26.83 5.84 -15.06
CA ASN A 271 25.52 6.45 -14.83
C ASN A 271 24.59 5.50 -14.07
N LEU A 272 23.86 6.03 -13.07
CA LEU A 272 22.87 5.24 -12.34
C LEU A 272 21.63 5.02 -13.21
N ILE A 273 21.30 3.78 -13.54
CA ILE A 273 20.15 3.45 -14.39
C ILE A 273 18.92 3.18 -13.54
N ASP A 274 19.03 2.28 -12.55
CA ASP A 274 17.89 1.90 -11.70
C ASP A 274 18.28 1.67 -10.25
N SER A 275 17.28 1.63 -9.39
CA SER A 275 17.42 1.45 -7.95
C SER A 275 16.39 0.45 -7.46
N ILE A 276 16.80 -0.76 -7.08
CA ILE A 276 15.89 -1.82 -6.63
C ILE A 276 16.02 -2.00 -5.11
N PRO A 277 14.93 -2.03 -4.33
CA PRO A 277 15.01 -2.23 -2.89
C PRO A 277 15.68 -3.56 -2.54
N ASN A 278 16.73 -3.51 -1.72
CA ASN A 278 17.46 -4.71 -1.33
C ASN A 278 16.63 -5.57 -0.35
N LYS A 279 16.40 -6.84 -0.68
CA LYS A 279 15.58 -7.78 0.11
C LYS A 279 16.21 -8.14 1.46
N GLU A 280 17.54 -8.21 1.53
CA GLU A 280 18.32 -8.54 2.73
C GLU A 280 18.44 -7.36 3.71
N SER A 281 18.02 -6.15 3.31
CA SER A 281 18.12 -4.96 4.14
C SER A 281 17.24 -5.08 5.39
N ILE A 282 17.87 -4.98 6.56
CA ILE A 282 17.20 -5.05 7.88
C ILE A 282 16.12 -3.98 8.05
N VAL A 283 16.34 -2.79 7.48
CA VAL A 283 15.49 -1.61 7.68
C VAL A 283 14.19 -1.72 6.88
N ASN A 284 14.30 -1.96 5.57
CA ASN A 284 13.18 -1.90 4.62
C ASN A 284 12.77 -3.25 4.02
N LYS A 285 13.56 -4.33 4.19
CA LYS A 285 13.21 -5.71 3.78
C LYS A 285 12.63 -5.78 2.36
N GLY A 286 13.35 -5.24 1.38
CA GLY A 286 12.91 -5.22 -0.03
C GLY A 286 11.76 -4.25 -0.35
N GLN A 287 11.45 -3.30 0.53
CA GLN A 287 10.43 -2.26 0.27
C GLN A 287 11.06 -0.92 -0.08
N GLY A 288 10.48 -0.22 -1.06
CA GLY A 288 10.90 1.13 -1.48
C GLY A 288 9.79 2.17 -1.35
N CYS A 289 10.18 3.43 -1.58
CA CYS A 289 9.27 4.55 -1.87
C CYS A 289 9.58 5.09 -3.27
N VAL A 290 8.71 5.95 -3.80
CA VAL A 290 8.90 6.56 -5.13
C VAL A 290 10.26 7.27 -5.25
N TYR A 291 10.69 7.96 -4.20
CA TYR A 291 11.96 8.69 -4.17
C TYR A 291 13.17 7.75 -4.35
N GLY A 292 13.29 6.73 -3.50
CA GLY A 292 14.41 5.80 -3.57
C GLY A 292 14.36 4.86 -4.77
N ARG A 293 13.16 4.44 -5.21
CA ARG A 293 12.96 3.47 -6.31
C ARG A 293 13.13 4.08 -7.69
N PHE A 294 12.54 5.25 -7.94
CA PHE A 294 12.42 5.81 -9.29
C PHE A 294 13.12 7.17 -9.44
N CYS A 295 13.06 8.03 -8.42
CA CYS A 295 13.62 9.38 -8.52
C CYS A 295 15.16 9.42 -8.45
N THR A 296 15.79 8.46 -7.79
CA THR A 296 17.25 8.43 -7.55
C THR A 296 18.08 8.55 -8.84
N SER A 297 17.72 7.81 -9.90
CA SER A 297 18.47 7.82 -11.17
C SER A 297 18.41 9.18 -11.87
N GLN A 298 17.20 9.74 -12.00
CA GLN A 298 16.98 11.06 -12.59
C GLN A 298 17.63 12.16 -11.76
N PHE A 299 17.51 12.08 -10.43
CA PHE A 299 18.14 13.04 -9.52
C PHE A 299 19.67 12.96 -9.58
N ASN A 300 20.26 11.78 -9.77
CA ASN A 300 21.72 11.67 -9.88
C ASN A 300 22.22 12.15 -11.25
N ASN A 301 21.56 11.74 -12.33
CA ASN A 301 21.98 12.01 -13.70
C ASN A 301 21.42 13.31 -14.28
N GLY A 302 20.84 14.19 -13.46
CA GLY A 302 20.19 15.40 -13.92
C GLY A 302 21.11 16.29 -14.76
N ASP A 303 20.55 16.88 -15.82
CA ASP A 303 21.30 17.71 -16.77
C ASP A 303 21.84 18.99 -16.12
N SER A 304 21.15 19.48 -15.09
CA SER A 304 21.42 20.70 -14.33
C SER A 304 22.52 20.55 -13.27
N ARG A 305 23.16 19.38 -13.12
CA ARG A 305 24.21 19.15 -12.11
C ARG A 305 25.36 20.15 -12.25
N LEU A 306 25.89 20.64 -11.12
CA LEU A 306 27.12 21.43 -11.09
C LEU A 306 28.30 20.50 -11.43
N LYS A 307 29.04 20.83 -12.50
CA LYS A 307 30.11 19.98 -13.06
C LYS A 307 31.51 20.52 -12.83
N PHE A 308 31.67 21.83 -12.69
CA PHE A 308 32.97 22.47 -12.61
C PHE A 308 32.97 23.51 -11.50
N PRO A 309 34.08 23.67 -10.77
CA PRO A 309 34.19 24.74 -9.79
C PRO A 309 34.14 26.07 -10.54
N SER A 310 33.47 27.07 -9.98
CA SER A 310 33.27 28.36 -10.65
C SER A 310 33.34 29.53 -9.69
N CYS A 311 33.64 30.71 -10.23
CA CYS A 311 33.64 31.95 -9.45
C CYS A 311 32.81 33.02 -10.15
N LYS A 312 32.22 33.90 -9.34
CA LYS A 312 31.37 34.98 -9.81
C LYS A 312 32.22 36.12 -10.38
N VAL A 313 31.94 36.52 -11.62
CA VAL A 313 32.54 37.66 -12.33
C VAL A 313 31.43 38.36 -13.12
N ASN A 314 31.20 39.66 -12.87
CA ASN A 314 30.11 40.44 -13.49
C ASN A 314 28.75 39.71 -13.42
N ASP A 315 28.39 39.23 -12.23
CA ASP A 315 27.17 38.46 -11.94
C ASP A 315 26.99 37.14 -12.69
N LYS A 316 28.05 36.61 -13.31
CA LYS A 316 28.05 35.30 -13.96
C LYS A 316 29.10 34.39 -13.35
N HIS A 317 28.74 33.12 -13.16
CA HIS A 317 29.67 32.09 -12.72
C HIS A 317 30.51 31.61 -13.90
N ILE A 318 31.82 31.83 -13.83
CA ILE A 318 32.79 31.38 -14.83
C ILE A 318 33.46 30.12 -14.30
N PRO A 319 33.36 28.97 -15.00
CA PRO A 319 34.08 27.74 -14.64
C PRO A 319 35.60 27.93 -14.61
N THR A 320 36.26 27.32 -13.63
CA THR A 320 37.72 27.34 -13.46
C THR A 320 38.25 25.93 -13.17
N ASN A 321 39.57 25.79 -13.02
CA ASN A 321 40.17 24.57 -12.47
C ASN A 321 40.14 24.60 -10.93
N TRP A 322 40.44 23.45 -10.30
CA TRP A 322 40.44 23.32 -8.83
C TRP A 322 41.59 24.07 -8.16
N SER A 323 42.80 24.07 -8.74
CA SER A 323 43.98 24.73 -8.15
C SER A 323 43.75 26.23 -7.96
N ASP A 324 43.29 26.90 -9.02
CA ASP A 324 43.07 28.35 -9.03
C ASP A 324 41.95 28.73 -8.05
N ILE A 325 40.92 27.89 -7.94
CA ILE A 325 39.80 28.14 -7.02
C ILE A 325 40.22 27.95 -5.57
N TYR A 326 41.03 26.94 -5.26
CA TYR A 326 41.54 26.78 -3.90
C TYR A 326 42.42 27.95 -3.48
N GLU A 327 43.36 28.38 -4.33
CA GLU A 327 44.18 29.57 -4.09
C GLU A 327 43.31 30.82 -3.86
N LYS A 328 42.29 31.01 -4.69
CA LYS A 328 41.34 32.12 -4.55
C LYS A 328 40.57 32.05 -3.23
N ILE A 329 40.10 30.88 -2.81
CA ILE A 329 39.44 30.68 -1.51
C ILE A 329 40.39 31.05 -0.38
N VAL A 330 41.61 30.55 -0.39
CA VAL A 330 42.62 30.83 0.65
C VAL A 330 42.89 32.33 0.75
N LEU A 331 43.08 33.01 -0.39
CA LEU A 331 43.33 34.46 -0.43
C LEU A 331 42.13 35.27 0.09
N GLN A 332 40.90 34.84 -0.17
CA GLN A 332 39.71 35.52 0.33
C GLN A 332 39.48 35.27 1.81
N LEU A 333 39.58 34.01 2.27
CA LEU A 333 39.38 33.67 3.68
C LEU A 333 40.43 34.31 4.61
N LYS A 334 41.67 34.50 4.14
CA LYS A 334 42.73 35.21 4.90
C LYS A 334 42.40 36.66 5.25
N LYS A 335 41.40 37.28 4.60
CA LYS A 335 40.98 38.66 4.88
C LYS A 335 40.10 38.81 6.13
N TYR A 336 39.55 37.70 6.62
CA TYR A 336 38.57 37.70 7.70
C TYR A 336 39.16 37.12 8.99
N ASN A 337 38.74 37.65 10.13
CA ASN A 337 39.07 37.05 11.42
C ASN A 337 38.24 35.78 11.66
N PRO A 338 38.72 34.82 12.48
CA PRO A 338 37.99 33.60 12.76
C PRO A 338 36.55 33.80 13.27
N GLN A 339 36.27 34.88 14.02
CA GLN A 339 34.93 35.19 14.52
C GLN A 339 33.98 35.76 13.47
N GLU A 340 34.50 36.23 12.33
CA GLU A 340 33.73 36.78 11.20
C GLU A 340 33.36 35.69 10.17
N ILE A 341 33.89 34.48 10.33
CA ILE A 341 33.65 33.33 9.45
C ILE A 341 32.62 32.41 10.12
N ALA A 342 31.66 31.91 9.36
CA ALA A 342 30.74 30.86 9.78
C ALA A 342 30.67 29.71 8.77
N VAL A 343 30.30 28.52 9.26
CA VAL A 343 30.21 27.30 8.45
C VAL A 343 28.86 26.62 8.69
N LEU A 344 28.11 26.42 7.60
CA LEU A 344 26.85 25.69 7.60
C LEU A 344 27.09 24.24 7.14
N ILE A 345 26.85 23.30 8.04
CA ILE A 345 27.02 21.86 7.80
C ILE A 345 25.67 21.25 7.40
N SER A 346 25.61 20.64 6.21
CA SER A 346 24.39 19.97 5.75
C SER A 346 24.10 18.69 6.54
N PRO A 347 22.85 18.46 6.96
CA PRO A 347 22.39 17.19 7.53
C PRO A 347 22.35 16.03 6.51
N ASN A 348 22.69 16.26 5.24
CA ASN A 348 22.77 15.23 4.20
C ASN A 348 24.20 14.77 3.89
N LEU A 349 25.22 15.37 4.52
CA LEU A 349 26.60 14.92 4.39
C LEU A 349 26.78 13.53 4.99
N THR A 350 27.72 12.76 4.44
CA THR A 350 28.26 11.57 5.11
C THR A 350 28.90 11.96 6.44
N ASN A 351 28.95 11.01 7.39
CA ASN A 351 29.54 11.22 8.71
C ASN A 351 31.01 11.66 8.59
N GLU A 352 31.73 11.09 7.63
CA GLU A 352 33.12 11.39 7.29
C GLU A 352 33.25 12.83 6.80
N SER A 353 32.42 13.25 5.85
CA SER A 353 32.43 14.62 5.32
C SER A 353 32.07 15.65 6.40
N ALA A 354 31.08 15.36 7.24
CA ALA A 354 30.73 16.23 8.36
C ALA A 354 31.86 16.32 9.40
N TYR A 355 32.56 15.21 9.67
CA TYR A 355 33.71 15.18 10.57
C TYR A 355 34.88 16.02 10.05
N ILE A 356 35.26 15.83 8.77
CA ILE A 356 36.34 16.60 8.16
C ILE A 356 35.99 18.09 8.09
N LEU A 357 34.74 18.45 7.76
CA LEU A 357 34.29 19.84 7.75
C LEU A 357 34.33 20.48 9.15
N LYS A 358 33.97 19.72 10.19
CA LYS A 358 34.12 20.17 11.59
C LYS A 358 35.59 20.44 11.92
N LEU A 359 36.49 19.48 11.62
CA LEU A 359 37.92 19.64 11.87
C LEU A 359 38.51 20.84 11.12
N PHE A 360 38.14 21.02 9.85
CA PHE A 360 38.55 22.18 9.06
C PHE A 360 38.12 23.50 9.71
N SER A 361 36.86 23.56 10.15
CA SER A 361 36.31 24.74 10.80
C SER A 361 37.04 25.08 12.11
N GLU A 362 37.30 24.08 12.96
CA GLU A 362 37.92 24.27 14.28
C GLU A 362 39.44 24.48 14.21
N GLN A 363 40.14 23.74 13.35
CA GLN A 363 41.61 23.71 13.34
C GLN A 363 42.22 24.66 12.31
N ILE A 364 41.58 24.80 11.15
CA ILE A 364 42.10 25.62 10.03
C ILE A 364 41.49 27.02 10.07
N LEU A 365 40.17 27.12 10.00
CA LEU A 365 39.48 28.43 10.07
C LEU A 365 39.47 29.02 11.48
N LYS A 366 39.66 28.17 12.50
CA LYS A 366 39.62 28.52 13.93
C LYS A 366 38.32 29.21 14.36
N THR A 367 37.22 28.95 13.63
CA THR A 367 35.91 29.50 13.92
C THR A 367 35.13 28.57 14.85
N LYS A 368 34.32 29.17 15.73
CA LYS A 368 33.31 28.47 16.54
C LYS A 368 31.89 28.67 16.01
N ASN A 369 31.72 29.42 14.93
CA ASN A 369 30.42 29.72 14.34
C ASN A 369 30.02 28.61 13.35
N ILE A 370 29.91 27.37 13.85
CA ILE A 370 29.48 26.21 13.09
C ILE A 370 28.01 25.94 13.41
N PHE A 371 27.17 25.70 12.41
CA PHE A 371 25.75 25.47 12.62
C PHE A 371 25.12 24.55 11.57
N MET A 372 23.91 24.08 11.88
CA MET A 372 23.00 23.36 10.99
C MET A 372 21.84 24.27 10.57
N PRO A 373 21.10 23.93 9.50
CA PRO A 373 19.85 24.61 9.17
C PRO A 373 18.90 24.70 10.37
N ILE A 374 18.13 25.79 10.45
CA ILE A 374 17.28 26.05 11.61
C ILE A 374 16.17 24.99 11.77
N GLU A 375 15.73 24.39 10.67
CA GLU A 375 14.72 23.34 10.63
C GLU A 375 15.23 22.01 11.20
N ASP A 376 16.53 21.76 11.08
CA ASP A 376 17.20 20.57 11.62
C ASP A 376 17.71 20.79 13.05
N ASN A 377 17.70 22.02 13.57
CA ASN A 377 18.15 22.35 14.93
C ASN A 377 17.38 21.61 16.03
N ALA A 378 16.20 21.05 15.71
CA ALA A 378 15.46 20.18 16.62
C ALA A 378 16.27 18.96 17.10
N VAL A 379 17.24 18.49 16.31
CA VAL A 379 18.12 17.38 16.69
C VAL A 379 18.97 17.70 17.92
N ASN A 380 19.46 18.94 18.01
CA ASN A 380 20.23 19.42 19.15
C ASN A 380 19.39 19.38 20.43
N ILE A 381 18.16 19.88 20.34
CA ILE A 381 17.20 19.89 21.46
C ILE A 381 16.87 18.46 21.88
N PHE A 382 16.62 17.57 20.92
CA PHE A 382 16.25 16.19 21.17
C PHE A 382 17.31 15.45 21.98
N TYR A 383 18.56 15.47 21.52
CA TYR A 383 19.64 14.73 22.18
C TYR A 383 20.12 15.40 23.47
N ASP A 384 20.09 16.74 23.57
CA ASP A 384 20.35 17.47 24.82
C ASP A 384 19.37 17.04 25.93
N LEU A 385 18.08 16.98 25.61
CA LEU A 385 17.07 16.52 26.55
C LEU A 385 17.22 15.02 26.88
N MET A 386 17.53 14.16 25.91
CA MET A 386 17.78 12.74 26.17
C MET A 386 19.00 12.52 27.08
N GLU A 387 20.10 13.23 26.86
CA GLU A 387 21.29 13.13 27.71
C GLU A 387 20.98 13.62 29.12
N LYS A 388 20.30 14.77 29.25
CA LYS A 388 19.97 15.37 30.56
C LYS A 388 18.97 14.57 31.39
N HIS A 389 17.99 13.93 30.76
CA HIS A 389 16.85 13.32 31.46
C HIS A 389 16.85 11.78 31.44
N LEU A 390 17.44 11.15 30.42
CA LEU A 390 17.54 9.69 30.29
C LEU A 390 18.98 9.18 30.38
N HIS A 391 19.98 10.06 30.47
CA HIS A 391 21.41 9.71 30.40
C HIS A 391 21.76 8.94 29.11
N GLN A 392 21.02 9.22 28.03
CA GLN A 392 21.17 8.56 26.73
C GLN A 392 21.69 9.55 25.69
N LYS A 393 22.86 9.26 25.12
CA LYS A 393 23.46 10.07 24.05
C LYS A 393 22.87 9.78 22.67
N VAL A 394 22.13 8.68 22.54
CA VAL A 394 21.56 8.18 21.28
C VAL A 394 20.18 7.58 21.51
N ASN A 395 19.40 7.49 20.42
CA ASN A 395 18.10 6.83 20.46
C ASN A 395 18.28 5.33 20.19
N LEU A 396 17.93 4.48 21.16
CA LEU A 396 18.11 3.02 21.06
C LEU A 396 16.86 2.28 20.53
N ASN A 397 15.83 3.03 20.11
CA ASN A 397 14.58 2.48 19.63
C ASN A 397 14.64 2.20 18.12
N ASP A 398 14.19 1.01 17.72
CA ASP A 398 14.15 0.62 16.31
C ASP A 398 12.78 0.85 15.67
N PHE A 399 12.71 0.77 14.34
CA PHE A 399 11.43 0.91 13.64
C PHE A 399 10.47 -0.26 13.89
N GLN A 400 10.94 -1.41 14.38
CA GLN A 400 10.11 -2.58 14.67
C GLN A 400 9.13 -2.30 15.80
N ASN A 401 9.45 -1.37 16.71
CA ASN A 401 8.55 -0.86 17.74
C ASN A 401 7.19 -0.41 17.17
N LEU A 402 7.12 0.14 15.96
CA LEU A 402 5.85 0.51 15.31
C LEU A 402 4.92 -0.68 15.04
N THR A 403 5.48 -1.88 14.89
CA THR A 403 4.73 -3.11 14.61
C THR A 403 4.36 -3.86 15.90
N ASP A 404 5.13 -3.66 16.97
CA ASP A 404 4.99 -4.40 18.23
C ASP A 404 4.27 -3.58 19.32
N SER A 405 3.97 -2.30 19.07
CA SER A 405 3.28 -1.42 20.03
C SER A 405 1.78 -1.66 20.09
N ASN A 406 1.21 -1.48 21.29
CA ASN A 406 -0.23 -1.43 21.53
C ASN A 406 -0.80 -0.03 21.29
N ILE A 407 0.00 1.03 21.51
CA ILE A 407 -0.38 2.42 21.28
C ILE A 407 0.71 3.13 20.49
N ILE A 408 0.31 3.89 19.48
CA ILE A 408 1.20 4.71 18.65
C ILE A 408 0.69 6.15 18.63
N LEU A 409 1.51 7.08 19.12
CA LEU A 409 1.23 8.51 19.11
C LEU A 409 2.03 9.18 17.99
N LEU A 410 1.37 9.71 16.97
CA LEU A 410 1.99 10.42 15.85
C LEU A 410 1.97 11.92 16.16
N PHE A 411 3.08 12.46 16.65
CA PHE A 411 3.22 13.87 16.97
C PHE A 411 3.81 14.65 15.80
N ASN A 412 3.08 15.63 15.26
CA ASN A 412 3.51 16.47 14.13
C ASN A 412 4.12 15.62 12.98
N ALA A 413 3.54 14.44 12.73
CA ALA A 413 4.12 13.41 11.88
C ALA A 413 3.14 12.96 10.80
N ASN A 414 3.63 12.94 9.54
CA ASN A 414 2.95 12.31 8.42
C ASN A 414 3.88 11.25 7.81
N ILE A 415 3.76 10.02 8.31
CA ILE A 415 4.61 8.90 7.89
C ILE A 415 4.46 8.61 6.40
N GLN A 416 3.24 8.69 5.85
CA GLN A 416 3.00 8.40 4.44
C GLN A 416 3.74 9.35 3.50
N LEU A 417 3.84 10.62 3.86
CA LEU A 417 4.47 11.65 3.04
C LEU A 417 5.99 11.69 3.25
N THR A 418 6.41 11.74 4.51
CA THR A 418 7.82 12.00 4.86
C THR A 418 8.67 10.73 4.91
N HIS A 419 8.10 9.61 5.38
CA HIS A 419 8.82 8.35 5.60
C HIS A 419 8.02 7.15 5.06
N PRO A 420 7.69 7.11 3.74
CA PRO A 420 6.61 6.26 3.22
C PRO A 420 6.80 4.76 3.44
N VAL A 421 8.05 4.30 3.58
CA VAL A 421 8.36 2.88 3.85
C VAL A 421 7.85 2.46 5.24
N LEU A 422 7.89 3.35 6.24
CA LEU A 422 7.43 3.05 7.60
C LEU A 422 5.91 2.91 7.69
N LEU A 423 5.14 3.35 6.67
CA LEU A 423 3.71 3.13 6.60
C LEU A 423 3.36 1.62 6.64
N THR A 424 4.21 0.78 6.06
CA THR A 424 4.03 -0.68 6.10
C THR A 424 4.09 -1.22 7.53
N LYS A 425 4.99 -0.69 8.37
CA LYS A 425 5.13 -1.06 9.78
C LYS A 425 3.96 -0.55 10.60
N LEU A 426 3.52 0.69 10.36
CA LEU A 426 2.33 1.27 10.99
C LEU A 426 1.06 0.45 10.69
N LYS A 427 0.86 0.05 9.43
CA LYS A 427 -0.26 -0.81 9.01
C LYS A 427 -0.22 -2.18 9.68
N LYS A 428 0.97 -2.79 9.81
CA LYS A 428 1.14 -4.06 10.55
C LYS A 428 0.82 -3.90 12.03
N GLY A 429 1.24 -2.80 12.67
CA GLY A 429 0.85 -2.46 14.04
C GLY A 429 -0.67 -2.37 14.19
N LYS A 430 -1.35 -1.63 13.31
CA LYS A 430 -2.83 -1.53 13.30
C LYS A 430 -3.50 -2.90 13.15
N LYS A 431 -3.01 -3.75 12.24
CA LYS A 431 -3.55 -5.12 12.03
C LYS A 431 -3.40 -6.00 13.28
N ARG A 432 -2.39 -5.74 14.11
CA ARG A 432 -2.18 -6.41 15.40
C ARG A 432 -3.00 -5.82 16.56
N GLY A 433 -3.84 -4.82 16.28
CA GLY A 433 -4.72 -4.19 17.26
C GLY A 433 -4.17 -2.91 17.89
N ALA A 434 -3.06 -2.34 17.38
CA ALA A 434 -2.52 -1.10 17.90
C ALA A 434 -3.51 0.07 17.74
N LYS A 435 -3.66 0.87 18.79
CA LYS A 435 -4.37 2.15 18.74
C LYS A 435 -3.46 3.25 18.21
N ILE A 436 -3.87 3.98 17.19
CA ILE A 436 -3.07 5.01 16.54
C ILE A 436 -3.75 6.36 16.71
N ILE A 437 -3.06 7.30 17.35
CA ILE A 437 -3.54 8.67 17.58
C ILE A 437 -2.63 9.64 16.85
N SER A 438 -3.23 10.50 16.03
CA SER A 438 -2.56 11.66 15.41
C SER A 438 -2.72 12.88 16.29
N ILE A 439 -1.62 13.57 16.57
CA ILE A 439 -1.55 14.81 17.34
C ILE A 439 -0.80 15.83 16.48
N ASN A 440 -1.56 16.63 15.72
CA ASN A 440 -1.02 17.63 14.81
C ASN A 440 -1.44 19.04 15.21
N LEU A 441 -0.63 20.02 14.81
CA LEU A 441 -0.98 21.43 14.95
C LEU A 441 -2.03 21.84 13.90
N THR A 442 -3.08 22.50 14.36
CA THR A 442 -4.29 22.96 13.62
C THR A 442 -4.12 23.23 12.12
N LYS A 443 -5.13 22.84 11.32
CA LYS A 443 -5.25 23.05 9.86
C LYS A 443 -4.30 22.22 8.99
N TYR A 444 -4.34 20.89 9.11
CA TYR A 444 -3.73 20.00 8.13
C TYR A 444 -4.63 18.79 7.85
N LYS A 445 -4.79 18.43 6.57
CA LYS A 445 -5.50 17.20 6.19
C LYS A 445 -4.46 16.10 5.95
N LEU A 446 -4.46 15.08 6.82
CA LEU A 446 -3.67 13.88 6.58
C LEU A 446 -4.15 13.16 5.33
N PRO A 447 -3.26 12.53 4.55
CA PRO A 447 -3.65 11.71 3.41
C PRO A 447 -4.60 10.59 3.84
N LEU A 448 -5.52 10.22 2.93
CA LEU A 448 -6.60 9.27 3.19
C LEU A 448 -6.12 7.95 3.81
N GLU A 449 -5.03 7.39 3.30
CA GLU A 449 -4.45 6.12 3.77
C GLU A 449 -3.94 6.20 5.21
N THR A 450 -3.36 7.33 5.63
CA THR A 450 -2.96 7.53 7.03
C THR A 450 -4.18 7.74 7.90
N LYS A 451 -5.14 8.57 7.45
CA LYS A 451 -6.39 8.86 8.18
C LYS A 451 -7.19 7.59 8.49
N ARG A 452 -7.25 6.63 7.56
CA ARG A 452 -7.92 5.33 7.75
C ARG A 452 -7.32 4.46 8.86
N LEU A 453 -6.07 4.70 9.25
CA LEU A 453 -5.41 3.94 10.31
C LEU A 453 -5.66 4.53 11.70
N LEU A 454 -6.03 5.81 11.76
CA LEU A 454 -6.19 6.53 13.01
C LEU A 454 -7.45 6.09 13.74
N ASP A 455 -7.34 5.86 15.04
CA ASP A 455 -8.48 5.80 15.95
C ASP A 455 -8.93 7.22 16.33
N TYR A 456 -7.99 8.15 16.48
CA TYR A 456 -8.26 9.57 16.75
C TYR A 456 -7.34 10.48 15.92
N ASP A 457 -7.89 11.55 15.36
CA ASP A 457 -7.16 12.60 14.65
C ASP A 457 -7.34 13.95 15.36
N LEU A 458 -6.35 14.32 16.18
CA LEU A 458 -6.40 15.51 17.02
C LEU A 458 -5.64 16.65 16.33
N ASN A 459 -6.39 17.65 15.88
CA ASN A 459 -5.85 18.88 15.30
C ASN A 459 -5.95 20.00 16.33
N LEU A 460 -4.86 20.23 17.06
CA LEU A 460 -4.84 21.01 18.29
C LEU A 460 -4.01 22.30 18.11
N SER A 461 -4.27 23.32 18.92
CA SER A 461 -3.38 24.45 19.12
C SER A 461 -2.15 24.04 19.94
N SER A 462 -1.11 24.88 19.95
CA SER A 462 0.11 24.59 20.71
C SER A 462 -0.15 24.38 22.21
N LYS A 463 -1.09 25.12 22.81
CA LYS A 463 -1.47 24.98 24.22
C LYS A 463 -2.22 23.66 24.47
N GLU A 464 -3.22 23.37 23.65
CA GLU A 464 -4.01 22.13 23.76
C GLU A 464 -3.14 20.86 23.61
N ILE A 465 -2.06 20.90 22.84
CA ILE A 465 -1.08 19.81 22.76
C ILE A 465 -0.41 19.56 24.10
N VAL A 466 0.07 20.63 24.75
CA VAL A 466 0.72 20.56 26.06
C VAL A 466 -0.25 20.00 27.09
N ASP A 467 -1.49 20.53 27.11
CA ASP A 467 -2.55 20.06 28.00
C ASP A 467 -2.86 18.58 27.77
N PHE A 468 -3.00 18.16 26.51
CA PHE A 468 -3.26 16.76 26.15
C PHE A 468 -2.18 15.80 26.69
N ILE A 469 -0.89 16.13 26.52
CA ILE A 469 0.21 15.27 26.99
C ILE A 469 0.20 15.16 28.52
N ILE A 470 -0.09 16.25 29.23
CA ILE A 470 -0.20 16.25 30.69
C ILE A 470 -1.38 15.39 31.15
N ILE A 471 -2.55 15.55 30.55
CA ILE A 471 -3.76 14.75 30.85
C ILE A 471 -3.51 13.27 30.54
N PHE A 472 -2.88 12.97 29.40
CA PHE A 472 -2.50 11.61 29.01
C PHE A 472 -1.58 10.97 30.05
N THR A 473 -0.54 11.70 30.48
CA THR A 473 0.38 11.26 31.52
C THR A 473 -0.36 10.95 32.82
N ASN A 474 -1.19 11.87 33.30
CA ASN A 474 -1.96 11.70 34.53
C ASN A 474 -2.93 10.51 34.47
N THR A 475 -3.64 10.36 33.35
CA THR A 475 -4.60 9.27 33.15
C THR A 475 -3.90 7.92 33.11
N TYR A 476 -2.73 7.84 32.45
CA TYR A 476 -1.94 6.60 32.37
C TYR A 476 -1.58 6.11 33.78
N PHE A 477 -1.16 7.03 34.64
CA PHE A 477 -0.85 6.71 36.03
C PHE A 477 -2.02 6.26 36.88
N GLU A 478 -3.19 6.87 36.69
CA GLU A 478 -4.38 6.46 37.44
C GLU A 478 -4.77 5.02 37.16
N TYR A 479 -4.48 4.55 35.95
CA TYR A 479 -4.85 3.20 35.51
C TYR A 479 -3.88 2.11 36.02
N PHE A 480 -2.57 2.37 36.04
CA PHE A 480 -1.51 1.40 36.37
C PHE A 480 -1.02 1.43 37.84
N LYS A 481 -1.89 1.78 38.81
CA LYS A 481 -1.57 1.95 40.27
C LYS A 481 -1.10 0.67 41.01
N ASN A 482 0.00 0.04 40.58
CA ASN A 482 0.40 -1.28 41.08
C ASN A 482 1.79 -1.33 41.77
N SER A 483 2.50 -0.20 41.98
CA SER A 483 3.76 -0.21 42.77
C SER A 483 4.00 1.07 43.57
N GLU A 484 4.61 0.95 44.76
CA GLU A 484 4.95 2.08 45.64
C GLU A 484 5.92 3.08 45.01
N ASP A 485 6.88 2.61 44.20
CA ASP A 485 7.82 3.45 43.45
C ASP A 485 7.11 4.35 42.41
N LEU A 486 6.07 3.84 41.75
CA LEU A 486 5.23 4.64 40.83
C LEU A 486 4.39 5.67 41.59
N ILE A 487 3.92 5.35 42.81
CA ILE A 487 3.15 6.27 43.64
C ILE A 487 4.01 7.46 44.09
N ASN A 488 5.26 7.22 44.48
CA ASN A 488 6.19 8.28 44.88
C ASN A 488 6.57 9.17 43.69
N LYS A 489 6.94 8.57 42.54
CA LYS A 489 7.20 9.32 41.30
C LYS A 489 5.99 10.14 40.82
N LYS A 490 4.77 9.61 41.01
CA LYS A 490 3.54 10.34 40.73
C LYS A 490 3.37 11.55 41.64
N LYS A 491 3.68 11.45 42.94
CA LYS A 491 3.63 12.60 43.87
C LYS A 491 4.62 13.69 43.47
N ASP A 492 5.82 13.31 43.04
CA ASP A 492 6.83 14.26 42.55
C ASP A 492 6.37 14.97 41.28
N PHE A 493 5.78 14.23 40.34
CA PHE A 493 5.18 14.79 39.13
C PHE A 493 3.96 15.66 39.44
N GLN A 494 3.07 15.23 40.34
CA GLN A 494 1.90 16.02 40.75
C GLN A 494 2.32 17.33 41.41
N SER A 495 3.29 17.28 42.33
CA SER A 495 3.91 18.47 42.93
C SER A 495 4.41 19.47 41.87
N LEU A 496 4.93 18.95 40.75
CA LEU A 496 5.39 19.76 39.61
C LEU A 496 4.25 20.40 38.80
N ILE A 497 3.08 19.76 38.68
CA ILE A 497 1.97 20.22 37.81
C ILE A 497 0.74 20.78 38.57
N ASN A 498 0.76 20.80 39.90
CA ASN A 498 -0.36 21.25 40.77
C ASN A 498 -0.78 22.73 40.58
N GLN A 499 -0.16 23.46 39.66
CA GLN A 499 -0.51 24.84 39.28
C GLN A 499 -1.46 24.92 38.07
N ILE A 500 -1.81 23.80 37.44
CA ILE A 500 -2.66 23.76 36.24
C ILE A 500 -4.13 23.64 36.66
N ASP A 501 -4.93 24.66 36.34
CA ASP A 501 -6.37 24.66 36.57
C ASP A 501 -7.10 23.86 35.48
N PHE A 502 -7.55 22.66 35.82
CA PHE A 502 -8.19 21.73 34.89
C PHE A 502 -9.68 22.09 34.64
N ASN A 503 -9.97 23.24 34.02
CA ASN A 503 -11.36 23.65 33.74
C ASN A 503 -11.90 23.15 32.37
N SER A 504 -13.24 22.98 32.31
CA SER A 504 -14.18 22.41 31.30
C SER A 504 -13.74 21.81 29.93
N GLN A 505 -12.78 22.36 29.17
CA GLN A 505 -12.29 21.74 27.90
C GLN A 505 -11.59 20.38 28.14
N ASN A 506 -11.14 20.15 29.37
CA ASN A 506 -10.49 18.92 29.82
C ASN A 506 -11.36 17.66 29.76
N GLN A 507 -12.69 17.75 29.68
CA GLN A 507 -13.55 16.55 29.69
C GLN A 507 -13.40 15.69 28.44
N GLN A 508 -13.26 16.31 27.25
CA GLN A 508 -13.10 15.57 26.00
C GLN A 508 -11.75 14.85 25.94
N PHE A 509 -10.65 15.54 26.27
CA PHE A 509 -9.32 14.92 26.33
C PHE A 509 -9.24 13.85 27.41
N THR A 510 -9.81 14.10 28.59
CA THR A 510 -9.87 13.08 29.66
C THR A 510 -10.66 11.85 29.20
N LYS A 511 -11.79 12.04 28.49
CA LYS A 511 -12.56 10.93 27.92
C LYS A 511 -11.73 10.13 26.91
N ILE A 512 -11.10 10.81 25.94
CA ILE A 512 -10.25 10.18 24.93
C ILE A 512 -9.09 9.42 25.59
N CYS A 513 -8.36 10.06 26.50
CA CYS A 513 -7.25 9.44 27.23
C CYS A 513 -7.73 8.22 28.03
N LYS A 514 -8.88 8.32 28.71
CA LYS A 514 -9.48 7.18 29.43
C LYS A 514 -9.85 6.06 28.47
N GLU A 515 -10.52 6.34 27.35
CA GLU A 515 -10.87 5.30 26.35
C GLU A 515 -9.62 4.59 25.82
N ILE A 516 -8.58 5.35 25.47
CA ILE A 516 -7.31 4.82 24.99
C ILE A 516 -6.65 3.93 26.05
N ILE A 517 -6.53 4.43 27.28
CA ILE A 517 -5.78 3.74 28.34
C ILE A 517 -6.57 2.55 28.90
N HIS A 518 -7.89 2.64 29.03
CA HIS A 518 -8.73 1.52 29.48
C HIS A 518 -8.79 0.38 28.45
N SER A 519 -8.51 0.66 27.17
CA SER A 519 -8.37 -0.39 26.15
C SER A 519 -7.10 -1.23 26.31
N ILE A 520 -6.18 -0.83 27.20
CA ILE A 520 -4.97 -1.59 27.51
C ILE A 520 -5.28 -2.68 28.52
N ASP A 521 -4.95 -3.92 28.17
CA ASP A 521 -5.05 -5.08 29.06
C ASP A 521 -4.00 -4.98 30.19
N LYS A 522 -4.45 -4.95 31.45
CA LYS A 522 -3.58 -4.81 32.63
C LYS A 522 -2.63 -5.99 32.84
N GLU A 523 -2.94 -7.16 32.25
CA GLU A 523 -2.18 -8.40 32.45
C GLU A 523 -1.15 -8.66 31.32
N LYS A 524 -1.05 -7.77 30.32
CA LYS A 524 -0.11 -7.91 29.17
C LYS A 524 1.08 -6.94 29.24
N ASP A 525 2.19 -7.33 28.59
CA ASP A 525 3.37 -6.50 28.36
C ASP A 525 3.02 -5.31 27.45
N PHE A 526 2.62 -4.19 28.06
CA PHE A 526 2.21 -2.97 27.36
C PHE A 526 3.42 -2.24 26.74
N LYS A 527 3.30 -1.87 25.46
CA LYS A 527 4.30 -1.09 24.72
C LYS A 527 3.65 0.07 23.97
N GLY A 528 4.10 1.28 24.26
CA GLY A 528 3.74 2.49 23.54
C GLY A 528 4.90 3.00 22.67
N THR A 529 4.59 3.65 21.55
CA THR A 529 5.59 4.35 20.73
C THR A 529 5.11 5.75 20.38
N VAL A 530 5.95 6.74 20.67
CA VAL A 530 5.77 8.12 20.24
C VAL A 530 6.62 8.36 19.01
N VAL A 531 5.98 8.65 17.88
CA VAL A 531 6.64 9.07 16.65
C VAL A 531 6.67 10.59 16.63
N PHE A 532 7.86 11.16 16.72
CA PHE A 532 8.05 12.60 16.73
C PHE A 532 8.50 13.07 15.34
N GLY A 533 7.59 13.71 14.61
CA GLY A 533 7.85 14.23 13.28
C GLY A 533 8.03 15.75 13.23
N PHE A 534 8.41 16.21 12.05
CA PHE A 534 8.61 17.63 11.75
C PHE A 534 7.76 18.02 10.55
N LEU A 535 6.45 17.79 10.58
CA LEU A 535 5.55 18.16 9.50
C LEU A 535 5.46 19.69 9.34
N LYS A 536 5.26 20.40 10.45
CA LYS A 536 5.42 21.86 10.54
C LYS A 536 6.72 22.20 11.26
N ALA A 537 7.37 23.26 10.83
CA ALA A 537 8.52 23.81 11.56
C ALA A 537 8.04 24.40 12.89
N LEU A 538 8.66 23.95 13.98
CA LEU A 538 8.30 24.30 15.35
C LEU A 538 9.34 25.26 15.94
N SER A 539 8.92 26.16 16.84
CA SER A 539 9.86 26.98 17.59
C SER A 539 10.69 26.13 18.55
N SER A 540 11.92 26.58 18.85
CA SER A 540 12.82 25.84 19.75
C SER A 540 12.21 25.71 21.16
N GLU A 541 11.49 26.73 21.62
CA GLU A 541 10.80 26.74 22.91
C GLU A 541 9.69 25.68 22.95
N PHE A 542 8.88 25.58 21.88
CA PHE A 542 7.78 24.63 21.82
C PHE A 542 8.28 23.18 21.69
N ILE A 543 9.34 22.95 20.89
CA ILE A 543 9.98 21.63 20.80
C ILE A 543 10.45 21.19 22.18
N ARG A 544 11.19 22.05 22.92
CA ARG A 544 11.69 21.73 24.26
C ARG A 544 10.56 21.33 25.20
N GLU A 545 9.46 22.07 25.17
CA GLU A 545 8.32 21.80 26.04
C GLU A 545 7.67 20.45 25.75
N VAL A 546 7.27 20.22 24.50
CA VAL A 546 6.59 18.97 24.10
C VAL A 546 7.48 17.76 24.29
N MET A 547 8.74 17.86 23.84
CA MET A 547 9.71 16.79 23.99
C MET A 547 9.99 16.46 25.45
N GLY A 548 10.18 17.48 26.29
CA GLY A 548 10.38 17.30 27.72
C GLY A 548 9.21 16.59 28.40
N LEU A 549 7.98 16.94 28.02
CA LEU A 549 6.77 16.26 28.51
C LEU A 549 6.66 14.81 28.02
N ILE A 550 7.03 14.52 26.76
CA ILE A 550 7.10 13.14 26.25
C ILE A 550 8.17 12.34 27.00
N LEU A 551 9.34 12.92 27.29
CA LEU A 551 10.37 12.26 28.09
C LEU A 551 9.87 11.96 29.51
N ASN A 552 9.08 12.88 30.10
CA ASN A 552 8.41 12.59 31.35
C ASN A 552 7.54 11.34 31.22
N VAL A 553 6.69 11.20 30.20
CA VAL A 553 5.90 9.96 29.94
C VAL A 553 6.80 8.71 29.90
N ILE A 554 7.96 8.78 29.25
CA ILE A 554 8.89 7.64 29.12
C ILE A 554 9.52 7.26 30.47
N ILE A 555 10.01 8.24 31.23
CA ILE A 555 10.59 8.03 32.58
C ILE A 555 9.52 7.43 33.51
N LEU A 556 8.35 8.04 33.48
CA LEU A 556 7.20 7.72 34.31
C LEU A 556 6.63 6.34 34.02
N SER A 557 6.63 5.93 32.75
CA SER A 557 6.19 4.61 32.31
C SER A 557 7.27 3.54 32.43
N LYS A 558 8.39 3.76 33.14
CA LYS A 558 9.51 2.80 33.23
C LYS A 558 9.97 2.27 31.86
N LYS A 559 9.99 3.13 30.83
CA LYS A 559 10.31 2.80 29.43
C LYS A 559 9.32 1.87 28.72
N HIS A 560 8.08 1.75 29.19
CA HIS A 560 7.00 1.14 28.40
C HIS A 560 6.68 1.97 27.15
N PHE A 561 6.97 3.28 27.16
CA PHE A 561 6.93 4.12 25.97
C PHE A 561 8.33 4.29 25.35
N ASN A 562 8.37 4.18 24.02
CA ASN A 562 9.54 4.47 23.20
C ASN A 562 9.34 5.78 22.42
N ILE A 563 10.44 6.42 22.00
CA ILE A 563 10.39 7.60 21.12
C ILE A 563 11.18 7.34 19.84
N LEU A 564 10.57 7.67 18.70
CA LEU A 564 11.16 7.56 17.37
C LEU A 564 11.12 8.93 16.68
N PRO A 565 12.26 9.65 16.57
CA PRO A 565 12.32 10.89 15.82
C PRO A 565 12.39 10.60 14.31
N LEU A 566 11.60 11.31 13.52
CA LEU A 566 11.56 11.19 12.06
C LEU A 566 12.16 12.45 11.43
N TRP A 567 13.50 12.48 11.33
CA TRP A 567 14.24 13.60 10.75
C TRP A 567 13.96 13.75 9.25
N ARG A 568 13.95 14.98 8.74
CA ARG A 568 13.66 15.23 7.31
C ARG A 568 14.80 14.75 6.41
N SER A 569 16.04 15.06 6.81
CA SER A 569 17.23 14.79 6.01
C SER A 569 17.84 13.42 6.30
N GLY A 570 18.61 12.89 5.35
CA GLY A 570 19.11 11.50 5.39
C GLY A 570 20.02 11.18 6.56
N ASN A 571 20.82 12.14 7.03
CA ASN A 571 21.87 11.93 8.02
C ASN A 571 21.85 12.94 9.19
N THR A 572 20.70 13.57 9.48
CA THR A 572 20.59 14.57 10.57
C THR A 572 21.17 14.06 11.89
N ALA A 573 20.84 12.82 12.26
CA ALA A 573 21.35 12.20 13.49
C ALA A 573 22.88 11.99 13.45
N GLY A 574 23.42 11.53 12.33
CA GLY A 574 24.86 11.28 12.19
C GLY A 574 25.67 12.57 12.24
N VAL A 575 25.26 13.58 11.48
CA VAL A 575 25.88 14.91 11.48
C VAL A 575 25.85 15.52 12.88
N TYR A 576 24.74 15.41 13.61
CA TYR A 576 24.69 15.83 15.01
C TYR A 576 25.73 15.10 15.87
N GLN A 577 25.74 13.77 15.83
CA GLN A 577 26.63 12.96 16.67
C GLN A 577 28.12 13.24 16.41
N VAL A 578 28.47 13.54 15.16
CA VAL A 578 29.83 13.82 14.73
C VAL A 578 30.24 15.27 15.00
N ALA A 579 29.41 16.23 14.58
CA ALA A 579 29.79 17.63 14.54
C ALA A 579 29.32 18.43 15.77
N PHE A 580 28.20 18.08 16.39
CA PHE A 580 27.52 18.96 17.37
C PHE A 580 27.35 18.37 18.78
N SER A 581 27.52 17.05 18.96
CA SER A 581 27.31 16.35 20.25
C SER A 581 28.18 16.83 21.43
N GLN A 582 29.28 17.54 21.16
CA GLN A 582 30.21 18.03 22.18
C GLN A 582 29.83 19.41 22.76
N ASN A 583 28.69 20.00 22.36
CA ASN A 583 28.08 21.22 22.93
C ASN A 583 29.00 22.46 23.05
N ASN A 584 29.98 22.61 22.15
CA ASN A 584 30.95 23.71 22.16
C ASN A 584 30.62 24.87 21.21
N PHE A 585 29.44 24.86 20.57
CA PHE A 585 29.09 25.79 19.51
C PHE A 585 27.95 26.74 19.91
N LYS A 586 27.93 27.92 19.29
CA LYS A 586 26.82 28.87 19.47
C LYS A 586 25.54 28.30 18.88
N PRO A 587 24.36 28.58 19.48
CA PRO A 587 23.08 28.20 18.90
C PRO A 587 22.87 28.79 17.50
N THR A 588 22.28 28.02 16.58
CA THR A 588 21.95 28.48 15.21
C THR A 588 21.26 29.85 15.16
N PRO A 589 20.22 30.14 15.98
CA PRO A 589 19.55 31.45 15.93
C PRO A 589 20.45 32.63 16.27
N GLU A 590 21.45 32.43 17.14
CA GLU A 590 22.42 33.48 17.49
C GLU A 590 23.35 33.78 16.30
N ILE A 591 23.84 32.74 15.64
CA ILE A 591 24.69 32.88 14.44
C ILE A 591 23.92 33.58 13.32
N LEU A 592 22.66 33.20 13.07
CA LEU A 592 21.82 33.89 12.07
C LEU A 592 21.61 35.38 12.39
N LYS A 593 21.50 35.73 13.68
CA LYS A 593 21.42 37.13 14.11
C LYS A 593 22.75 37.87 13.92
N GLU A 594 23.87 37.22 14.17
CA GLU A 594 25.21 37.78 13.93
C GLU A 594 25.49 38.00 12.44
N ILE A 595 24.98 37.13 11.55
CA ILE A 595 24.98 37.36 10.10
C ILE A 595 24.16 38.61 9.76
N GLY A 596 22.91 38.69 10.22
CA GLY A 596 22.03 39.83 9.91
C GLY A 596 22.53 41.17 10.44
N ASN A 597 23.34 41.17 11.51
CA ASN A 597 23.95 42.37 12.08
C ASN A 597 25.33 42.70 11.48
N GLY A 598 25.82 41.94 10.49
CA GLY A 598 27.11 42.15 9.82
C GLY A 598 28.35 41.78 10.64
N LYS A 599 28.18 41.04 11.74
CA LYS A 599 29.31 40.53 12.54
C LYS A 599 29.98 39.33 11.87
N ILE A 600 29.18 38.49 11.21
CA ILE A 600 29.68 37.44 10.32
C ILE A 600 29.64 37.98 8.91
N LYS A 601 30.77 37.89 8.21
CA LYS A 601 30.98 38.45 6.87
C LYS A 601 31.26 37.38 5.82
N ALA A 602 31.83 36.25 6.23
CA ALA A 602 32.14 35.14 5.34
C ALA A 602 31.38 33.88 5.75
N LEU A 603 30.76 33.20 4.78
CA LEU A 603 29.97 31.99 5.02
C LEU A 603 30.37 30.87 4.07
N TYR A 604 30.73 29.72 4.64
CA TYR A 604 30.93 28.47 3.92
C TYR A 604 29.68 27.61 4.02
N LEU A 605 29.05 27.31 2.89
CA LEU A 605 27.79 26.60 2.78
C LEU A 605 28.01 25.21 2.18
N THR A 606 27.63 24.15 2.91
CA THR A 606 27.38 22.82 2.32
C THR A 606 25.90 22.49 2.20
N GLU A 607 25.06 23.46 2.57
CA GLU A 607 23.61 23.42 2.64
C GLU A 607 23.06 24.79 2.27
N ARG A 608 21.79 24.86 1.90
CA ARG A 608 21.15 26.12 1.51
C ARG A 608 20.57 26.86 2.71
N LEU A 609 20.57 28.19 2.60
CA LEU A 609 20.04 29.05 3.66
C LEU A 609 18.61 29.45 3.31
N ASN A 610 17.62 28.95 4.05
CA ASN A 610 16.20 29.24 3.78
C ASN A 610 15.87 30.74 3.81
N LYS A 611 16.54 31.53 4.66
CA LYS A 611 16.38 32.99 4.72
C LYS A 611 17.40 33.71 3.83
N ARG A 612 17.16 33.72 2.52
CA ARG A 612 18.05 34.31 1.50
C ARG A 612 18.41 35.78 1.71
N SER A 613 17.55 36.58 2.36
CA SER A 613 17.85 37.98 2.66
C SER A 613 19.08 38.16 3.58
N LEU A 614 19.51 37.11 4.28
CA LEU A 614 20.74 37.13 5.06
C LEU A 614 22.00 36.90 4.21
N LEU A 615 21.85 36.42 2.97
CA LEU A 615 22.97 36.25 2.06
C LEU A 615 23.45 37.61 1.52
N ASP A 616 22.55 38.59 1.38
CA ASP A 616 22.87 39.95 0.96
C ASP A 616 23.80 40.71 1.91
N THR A 617 23.88 40.28 3.18
CA THR A 617 24.71 40.96 4.19
C THR A 617 26.14 40.43 4.24
N LEU A 618 26.46 39.38 3.49
CA LEU A 618 27.75 38.71 3.50
C LEU A 618 28.67 39.28 2.42
N GLU A 619 29.96 39.38 2.73
CA GLU A 619 31.01 39.84 1.82
C GLU A 619 31.67 38.68 1.05
N LEU A 620 31.56 37.45 1.56
CA LEU A 620 32.04 36.24 0.91
C LEU A 620 31.10 35.06 1.15
N ILE A 621 30.64 34.42 0.08
CA ILE A 621 29.85 33.19 0.13
C ILE A 621 30.55 32.11 -0.71
N ILE A 622 30.90 31.01 -0.06
CA ILE A 622 31.41 29.79 -0.71
C ILE A 622 30.31 28.74 -0.64
N LEU A 623 29.82 28.29 -1.80
CA LEU A 623 28.76 27.31 -1.91
C LEU A 623 29.29 25.98 -2.44
N GLN A 624 29.28 24.95 -1.60
CA GLN A 624 29.57 23.57 -1.97
C GLN A 624 28.26 22.77 -2.10
N ASP A 625 27.82 22.54 -3.34
CA ASP A 625 26.51 21.94 -3.63
C ASP A 625 26.56 21.08 -4.91
N ILE A 626 25.51 20.30 -5.13
CA ILE A 626 25.34 19.37 -6.26
C ILE A 626 24.56 19.99 -7.43
N TYR A 627 23.68 20.97 -7.13
CA TYR A 627 22.76 21.60 -8.08
C TYR A 627 22.81 23.13 -7.94
N PRO A 628 22.59 23.87 -9.04
CA PRO A 628 22.42 25.31 -9.00
C PRO A 628 21.18 25.64 -8.15
N SER A 629 21.36 26.51 -7.16
CA SER A 629 20.32 26.90 -6.21
C SER A 629 19.86 28.35 -6.47
N GLY A 630 18.79 28.79 -5.81
CA GLY A 630 18.52 30.24 -5.74
C GLY A 630 19.66 31.00 -5.05
N ASP A 631 20.38 30.33 -4.16
CA ASP A 631 21.51 30.87 -3.40
C ASP A 631 22.77 31.03 -4.28
N LEU A 632 22.83 30.33 -5.43
CA LEU A 632 23.90 30.44 -6.43
C LEU A 632 24.12 31.88 -6.91
N SER A 633 23.03 32.65 -7.00
CA SER A 633 23.10 34.06 -7.41
C SER A 633 23.87 34.94 -6.42
N PHE A 634 23.94 34.53 -5.15
CA PHE A 634 24.67 35.21 -4.09
C PHE A 634 26.08 34.65 -3.91
N ALA A 635 26.30 33.37 -4.24
CA ALA A 635 27.60 32.71 -4.09
C ALA A 635 28.71 33.39 -4.92
N ASP A 636 29.83 33.71 -4.28
CA ASP A 636 31.03 34.23 -4.96
C ASP A 636 31.87 33.09 -5.55
N ILE A 637 31.85 31.94 -4.89
CA ILE A 637 32.61 30.75 -5.26
C ILE A 637 31.70 29.53 -5.13
N VAL A 638 31.75 28.64 -6.10
CA VAL A 638 30.94 27.43 -6.17
C VAL A 638 31.84 26.21 -6.35
N LEU A 639 31.64 25.21 -5.49
CA LEU A 639 32.40 23.97 -5.45
C LEU A 639 31.45 22.80 -5.75
N PRO A 640 31.52 22.18 -6.94
CA PRO A 640 30.63 21.08 -7.29
C PRO A 640 30.97 19.85 -6.44
N SER A 641 29.98 19.37 -5.68
CA SER A 641 30.12 18.16 -4.88
C SER A 641 29.46 16.95 -5.52
N CYS A 642 29.82 15.77 -5.03
CA CYS A 642 29.15 14.51 -5.34
C CYS A 642 27.78 14.41 -4.66
N SER A 643 26.88 13.62 -5.25
CA SER A 643 25.67 13.14 -4.55
C SER A 643 26.01 11.92 -3.68
N PHE A 644 25.08 11.50 -2.81
CA PHE A 644 25.25 10.27 -2.01
C PHE A 644 25.38 8.98 -2.85
N ILE A 645 25.10 9.03 -4.16
CA ILE A 645 25.31 7.90 -5.09
C ILE A 645 26.75 7.89 -5.62
N GLU A 646 27.47 9.01 -5.57
CA GLU A 646 28.77 9.20 -6.20
C GLU A 646 29.95 9.22 -5.20
N GLU A 647 29.64 9.25 -3.91
CA GLU A 647 30.61 9.21 -2.80
C GLU A 647 30.47 7.92 -1.97
N SER A 648 31.48 7.64 -1.14
CA SER A 648 31.44 6.57 -0.14
C SER A 648 31.56 7.14 1.27
N GLY A 649 30.92 6.49 2.23
CA GLY A 649 30.94 6.89 3.63
C GLY A 649 29.87 6.18 4.44
N THR A 650 29.43 6.82 5.52
CA THR A 650 28.40 6.29 6.40
C THR A 650 27.37 7.35 6.74
N ILE A 651 26.16 6.89 7.04
CA ILE A 651 25.07 7.70 7.63
C ILE A 651 24.51 7.00 8.86
N LEU A 652 24.02 7.76 9.82
CA LEU A 652 23.29 7.28 11.00
C LEU A 652 21.81 7.61 10.83
N ASN A 653 20.99 6.57 10.70
CA ASN A 653 19.54 6.75 10.50
C ASN A 653 18.80 7.06 11.81
N SER A 654 17.49 7.27 11.75
CA SER A 654 16.64 7.63 12.91
C SER A 654 16.55 6.59 14.04
N GLU A 655 16.88 5.32 13.77
CA GLU A 655 17.03 4.26 14.79
C GLU A 655 18.47 4.14 15.31
N SER A 656 19.30 5.17 15.08
CA SER A 656 20.73 5.23 15.42
C SER A 656 21.55 4.07 14.87
N ARG A 657 21.13 3.48 13.75
CA ARG A 657 21.88 2.43 13.06
C ARG A 657 22.84 3.05 12.05
N LEU A 658 24.11 2.68 12.15
CA LEU A 658 25.11 3.07 11.16
C LEU A 658 24.87 2.30 9.86
N ARG A 659 24.77 3.02 8.75
CA ARG A 659 24.50 2.50 7.41
C ARG A 659 25.63 2.89 6.48
N ASN A 660 26.05 1.96 5.63
CA ASN A 660 27.08 2.22 4.63
C ASN A 660 26.47 2.87 3.39
N VAL A 661 27.08 3.96 2.94
CA VAL A 661 26.87 4.56 1.63
C VAL A 661 28.08 4.18 0.78
N LYS A 662 27.83 3.52 -0.34
CA LYS A 662 28.86 3.14 -1.30
C LYS A 662 28.63 3.86 -2.61
N LYS A 663 29.74 4.33 -3.19
CA LYS A 663 29.77 4.88 -4.54
C LYS A 663 29.22 3.86 -5.53
N SER A 664 28.17 4.28 -6.25
CA SER A 664 27.38 3.47 -7.18
C SER A 664 27.26 4.13 -8.56
N ALA A 665 27.74 5.35 -8.72
CA ALA A 665 27.89 6.05 -9.99
C ALA A 665 29.19 6.86 -10.03
N HIS A 666 29.61 7.25 -11.23
CA HIS A 666 30.71 8.18 -11.40
C HIS A 666 30.25 9.62 -11.11
N GLN A 667 31.16 10.40 -10.54
CA GLN A 667 31.01 11.83 -10.31
C GLN A 667 30.72 12.58 -11.62
N LYS A 668 29.94 13.66 -11.56
CA LYS A 668 29.54 14.41 -12.76
C LYS A 668 30.53 15.53 -13.07
N GLY A 669 31.11 15.47 -14.26
CA GLY A 669 32.16 16.41 -14.65
C GLY A 669 33.39 16.27 -13.76
N ASN A 670 33.82 17.39 -13.17
CA ASN A 670 34.94 17.48 -12.24
C ASN A 670 34.48 17.70 -10.79
N SER A 671 33.24 17.27 -10.45
CA SER A 671 32.79 17.26 -9.06
C SER A 671 33.65 16.31 -8.22
N LYS A 672 33.77 16.60 -6.92
CA LYS A 672 34.53 15.79 -5.96
C LYS A 672 33.68 15.44 -4.74
N GLU A 673 34.07 14.39 -4.03
CA GLU A 673 33.47 14.02 -2.75
C GLU A 673 33.68 15.16 -1.73
N ASP A 674 32.69 15.39 -0.86
CA ASP A 674 32.71 16.57 0.01
C ASP A 674 33.93 16.62 0.93
N TRP A 675 34.26 15.51 1.59
CA TRP A 675 35.46 15.40 2.43
C TRP A 675 36.74 15.71 1.65
N ARG A 676 36.81 15.33 0.36
CA ARG A 676 38.01 15.49 -0.46
C ARG A 676 38.24 16.93 -0.85
N ILE A 677 37.17 17.67 -1.15
CA ILE A 677 37.22 19.12 -1.36
C ILE A 677 37.83 19.81 -0.13
N ILE A 678 37.37 19.42 1.07
CA ILE A 678 37.82 20.03 2.32
C ILE A 678 39.27 19.64 2.66
N CYS A 679 39.66 18.37 2.48
CA CYS A 679 41.03 17.92 2.70
C CYS A 679 42.02 18.69 1.81
N GLU A 680 41.75 18.76 0.50
CA GLU A 680 42.63 19.47 -0.44
C GLU A 680 42.74 20.97 -0.13
N LEU A 681 41.61 21.62 0.21
CA LEU A 681 41.61 23.02 0.64
C LEU A 681 42.41 23.21 1.95
N SER A 682 42.29 22.28 2.89
CA SER A 682 43.02 22.30 4.16
C SER A 682 44.52 22.21 3.97
N SER A 683 44.97 21.32 3.07
CA SER A 683 46.39 21.15 2.75
C SER A 683 47.02 22.42 2.17
N ILE A 684 46.27 23.19 1.36
CA ILE A 684 46.74 24.46 0.80
C ILE A 684 46.73 25.58 1.84
N MET A 685 45.76 25.59 2.77
CA MET A 685 45.67 26.63 3.80
C MET A 685 46.72 26.52 4.91
N ASN A 686 47.21 25.31 5.21
CA ASN A 686 48.06 25.07 6.38
C ASN A 686 49.24 24.12 6.06
N GLU A 687 50.22 24.63 5.32
CA GLU A 687 51.43 23.89 4.89
C GLU A 687 52.19 23.21 6.05
N SER A 688 52.15 23.76 7.27
CA SER A 688 52.83 23.19 8.44
C SER A 688 52.17 21.96 9.06
N ASP A 689 50.89 21.71 8.76
CA ASP A 689 50.05 20.67 9.39
C ASP A 689 49.33 19.80 8.33
N SER A 690 49.80 19.82 7.08
CA SER A 690 49.18 19.15 5.92
C SER A 690 48.90 17.66 6.14
N ASN A 691 49.73 16.98 6.93
CA ASN A 691 49.60 15.56 7.26
C ASN A 691 48.36 15.23 8.10
N LYS A 692 47.70 16.21 8.73
CA LYS A 692 46.49 15.99 9.54
C LYS A 692 45.23 15.72 8.71
N PHE A 693 45.24 16.06 7.42
CA PHE A 693 44.12 15.89 6.49
C PHE A 693 44.45 14.96 5.32
N ASP A 694 45.58 14.26 5.38
CA ASP A 694 46.03 13.30 4.36
C ASP A 694 45.32 11.95 4.56
N TYR A 695 44.10 11.87 4.04
CA TYR A 695 43.28 10.66 4.05
C TYR A 695 43.14 10.11 2.64
N SER A 696 43.36 8.80 2.47
CA SER A 696 43.25 8.15 1.16
C SER A 696 41.80 7.85 0.78
N ASP A 697 40.96 7.49 1.77
CA ASP A 697 39.55 7.15 1.58
C ASP A 697 38.68 7.44 2.82
N SER A 698 37.36 7.29 2.66
CA SER A 698 36.36 7.49 3.72
C SER A 698 36.50 6.51 4.88
N THR A 699 37.07 5.32 4.66
CA THR A 699 37.26 4.30 5.70
C THR A 699 38.33 4.72 6.71
N GLU A 700 39.40 5.36 6.26
CA GLU A 700 40.42 5.96 7.14
C GLU A 700 39.85 7.08 7.99
N ILE A 701 39.01 7.93 7.39
CA ILE A 701 38.31 9.00 8.10
C ILE A 701 37.38 8.42 9.17
N LEU A 702 36.61 7.37 8.83
CA LEU A 702 35.72 6.70 9.78
C LEU A 702 36.50 6.08 10.95
N LYS A 703 37.68 5.50 10.69
CA LYS A 703 38.57 5.01 11.75
C LYS A 703 39.01 6.16 12.66
N ALA A 704 39.49 7.26 12.09
CA ALA A 704 39.90 8.45 12.85
C ALA A 704 38.75 9.02 13.70
N LEU A 705 37.54 9.11 13.12
CA LEU A 705 36.32 9.52 13.82
C LEU A 705 36.01 8.60 15.00
N LYS A 706 36.04 7.27 14.81
CA LYS A 706 35.81 6.30 15.89
C LYS A 706 36.89 6.35 16.97
N THR A 707 38.13 6.67 16.63
CA THR A 707 39.19 6.87 17.62
C THR A 707 38.93 8.10 18.49
N GLN A 708 38.49 9.22 17.90
CA GLN A 708 38.17 10.45 18.65
C GLN A 708 36.83 10.39 19.38
N ASN A 709 35.87 9.63 18.87
CA ASN A 709 34.58 9.39 19.48
C ASN A 709 34.33 7.88 19.59
N PRO A 710 34.89 7.19 20.61
CA PRO A 710 34.79 5.73 20.77
C PRO A 710 33.36 5.20 20.84
N ASN A 711 32.41 6.05 21.26
CA ASN A 711 31.00 5.68 21.34
C ASN A 711 30.27 5.86 20.00
N PHE A 712 30.91 6.35 18.94
CA PHE A 712 30.26 6.55 17.64
C PHE A 712 29.96 5.22 16.95
N GLY A 713 28.67 4.88 16.80
CA GLY A 713 28.19 3.71 16.08
C GLY A 713 28.20 2.38 16.84
N ASN A 714 28.86 2.28 18.00
CA ASN A 714 28.83 1.13 18.92
C ASN A 714 28.38 1.60 20.31
N LEU A 715 27.07 1.79 20.47
CA LEU A 715 26.51 2.49 21.62
C LEU A 715 26.00 1.48 22.65
N GLU A 716 26.75 1.28 23.72
CA GLU A 716 26.34 0.47 24.87
C GLU A 716 25.58 1.29 25.92
N ILE A 717 24.69 0.60 26.64
CA ILE A 717 23.86 1.15 27.71
C ILE A 717 24.71 1.32 28.97
N LYS A 718 24.80 2.53 29.52
CA LYS A 718 25.06 2.71 30.96
C LYS A 718 23.72 2.73 31.69
N ASN A 719 23.31 1.58 32.23
CA ASN A 719 22.14 1.52 33.10
C ASN A 719 22.53 2.13 34.45
N SER A 720 22.21 3.40 34.65
CA SER A 720 22.09 3.98 35.99
C SER A 720 20.64 4.35 36.22
N ASP A 721 19.86 3.44 36.83
CA ASP A 721 18.52 3.76 37.34
C ASP A 721 18.57 4.81 38.48
N SER A 722 19.77 5.11 38.99
CA SER A 722 20.00 6.16 39.97
C SER A 722 20.15 7.53 39.28
N GLN A 723 19.08 8.35 39.36
CA GLN A 723 19.00 9.79 39.00
C GLN A 723 18.49 10.18 37.59
N ASN A 724 17.38 9.60 37.10
CA ASN A 724 16.63 10.25 36.02
C ASN A 724 15.84 11.45 36.58
N ASN A 725 16.09 12.66 36.07
CA ASN A 725 15.41 13.88 36.50
C ASN A 725 14.20 14.19 35.60
N PHE A 726 13.08 14.63 36.17
CA PHE A 726 11.93 15.09 35.38
C PHE A 726 12.21 16.44 34.68
N TYR A 727 11.67 16.61 33.47
CA TYR A 727 11.59 17.91 32.80
C TYR A 727 10.54 18.78 33.49
N LYS A 728 10.91 20.03 33.81
CA LYS A 728 10.01 21.02 34.42
C LYS A 728 9.37 21.88 33.31
N PRO A 729 8.06 21.75 33.03
CA PRO A 729 7.41 22.54 31.99
C PRO A 729 7.33 24.03 32.39
N LYS A 730 7.40 24.91 31.39
CA LYS A 730 7.27 26.36 31.59
C LYS A 730 5.81 26.82 31.66
N LEU A 731 4.87 26.05 31.10
CA LEU A 731 3.42 26.32 31.14
C LEU A 731 3.06 27.76 30.72
N LEU A 732 3.40 28.11 29.48
CA LEU A 732 3.13 29.45 28.94
C LEU A 732 1.63 29.61 28.62
N ASP A 733 1.10 30.82 28.85
CA ASP A 733 -0.28 31.16 28.48
C ASP A 733 -0.55 30.99 26.98
N GLU A 734 0.42 31.35 26.16
CA GLU A 734 0.48 31.11 24.72
C GLU A 734 1.91 30.71 24.32
N TYR A 735 2.05 29.65 23.51
CA TYR A 735 3.34 29.25 22.93
C TYR A 735 3.54 29.95 21.58
N PRO A 736 4.79 30.26 21.19
CA PRO A 736 5.08 30.85 19.88
C PRO A 736 4.45 30.03 18.76
N ARG A 737 3.76 30.72 17.84
CA ARG A 737 3.11 30.04 16.71
C ARG A 737 4.15 29.29 15.88
N PRO A 738 3.85 28.07 15.42
CA PRO A 738 4.69 27.36 14.47
C PRO A 738 4.82 28.19 13.18
N PHE A 739 5.93 28.03 12.47
CA PHE A 739 6.10 28.68 11.17
C PHE A 739 5.07 28.12 10.16
N TYR A 740 4.59 28.98 9.25
CA TYR A 740 3.48 28.65 8.34
C TYR A 740 3.82 27.61 7.25
N GLU A 741 5.09 27.22 7.11
CA GLU A 741 5.50 26.23 6.12
C GLU A 741 5.02 24.82 6.49
N VAL A 742 4.03 24.35 5.74
CA VAL A 742 3.57 22.96 5.79
C VAL A 742 4.41 22.14 4.81
N PHE A 743 4.96 21.03 5.28
CA PHE A 743 5.66 20.10 4.40
C PHE A 743 4.71 19.49 3.37
N THR A 744 5.04 19.64 2.09
CA THR A 744 4.32 19.05 0.95
C THR A 744 5.23 18.12 0.16
N GLU A 745 4.68 17.37 -0.81
CA GLU A 745 5.50 16.58 -1.74
C GLU A 745 6.50 17.45 -2.54
N LYS A 746 6.16 18.73 -2.78
CA LYS A 746 7.05 19.71 -3.41
C LYS A 746 8.16 20.21 -2.47
N SER A 747 8.03 19.97 -1.17
CA SER A 747 8.96 20.44 -0.12
C SER A 747 9.97 19.37 0.30
N PHE A 748 9.92 18.17 -0.29
CA PHE A 748 10.89 17.12 -0.01
C PHE A 748 12.22 17.46 -0.71
N ASN A 749 13.24 17.74 0.10
CA ASN A 749 14.48 18.34 -0.35
C ASN A 749 15.70 17.45 -0.07
N PHE A 750 16.72 17.54 -0.90
CA PHE A 750 18.08 17.06 -0.62
C PHE A 750 19.04 18.23 -0.76
N ARG A 751 19.81 18.54 0.28
CA ARG A 751 20.60 19.78 0.37
C ARG A 751 19.80 21.04 0.03
N GLY A 752 18.57 21.13 0.57
CA GLY A 752 17.68 22.26 0.33
C GLY A 752 17.18 22.39 -1.12
N GLU A 753 17.59 21.52 -2.05
CA GLU A 753 17.01 21.42 -3.40
C GLU A 753 15.78 20.51 -3.38
N PRO A 754 14.60 21.03 -3.77
CA PRO A 754 13.44 20.18 -3.98
C PRO A 754 13.70 19.11 -5.02
N ILE A 755 13.54 17.83 -4.65
CA ILE A 755 13.69 16.70 -5.58
C ILE A 755 12.71 16.85 -6.75
N TYR A 756 11.52 17.39 -6.47
CA TYR A 756 10.50 17.74 -7.45
C TYR A 756 11.04 18.57 -8.63
N ASN A 757 11.97 19.50 -8.41
CA ASN A 757 12.51 20.33 -9.49
C ASN A 757 13.43 19.57 -10.44
N GLN A 758 14.13 18.56 -9.92
CA GLN A 758 15.19 17.86 -10.65
C GLN A 758 14.69 16.55 -11.29
N VAL A 759 13.49 16.09 -10.93
CA VAL A 759 12.92 14.81 -11.39
C VAL A 759 11.65 15.08 -12.20
N LYS A 760 11.76 15.01 -13.52
CA LYS A 760 10.68 15.36 -14.48
C LYS A 760 9.43 14.51 -14.28
N ASP A 761 9.59 13.22 -14.03
CA ASP A 761 8.46 12.30 -13.85
C ASP A 761 7.73 12.53 -12.52
N LEU A 762 8.47 12.86 -11.45
CA LEU A 762 7.90 13.25 -10.16
C LEU A 762 7.16 14.60 -10.26
N LYS A 763 7.73 15.55 -11.02
CA LYS A 763 7.10 16.83 -11.30
C LYS A 763 5.75 16.65 -11.98
N SER A 764 5.72 15.85 -13.05
CA SER A 764 4.51 15.53 -13.80
C SER A 764 3.45 14.86 -12.91
N LEU A 765 3.85 13.92 -12.06
CA LEU A 765 2.96 13.27 -11.10
C LEU A 765 2.28 14.27 -10.14
N ILE A 766 3.07 15.14 -9.52
CA ILE A 766 2.59 16.07 -8.49
C ILE A 766 1.71 17.15 -9.11
N GLU A 767 2.10 17.70 -10.27
CA GLU A 767 1.31 18.71 -10.99
C GLU A 767 -0.05 18.18 -11.41
N TYR A 768 -0.08 17.00 -12.04
CA TYR A 768 -1.32 16.35 -12.46
C TYR A 768 -2.30 16.14 -11.29
N ARG A 769 -1.80 15.63 -10.15
CA ARG A 769 -2.64 15.42 -8.97
C ARG A 769 -3.13 16.71 -8.34
N THR A 770 -2.28 17.74 -8.32
CA THR A 770 -2.65 19.06 -7.78
C THR A 770 -3.77 19.68 -8.61
N GLU A 771 -3.66 19.62 -9.94
CA GLU A 771 -4.69 20.15 -10.85
C GLU A 771 -6.04 19.44 -10.66
N LYS A 772 -6.05 18.11 -10.62
CA LYS A 772 -7.27 17.32 -10.35
C LYS A 772 -7.90 17.65 -9.00
N MET A 773 -7.09 17.79 -7.95
CA MET A 773 -7.59 18.15 -6.62
C MET A 773 -8.23 19.54 -6.60
N ASN A 774 -7.67 20.52 -7.31
CA ASN A 774 -8.25 21.86 -7.40
C ASN A 774 -9.60 21.82 -8.13
N ILE A 775 -9.69 21.09 -9.24
CA ILE A 775 -10.94 20.91 -10.00
C ILE A 775 -12.03 20.25 -9.13
N ALA A 776 -11.67 19.21 -8.36
CA ALA A 776 -12.59 18.54 -7.45
C ALA A 776 -13.11 19.46 -6.33
N GLN A 777 -12.25 20.32 -5.79
CA GLN A 777 -12.62 21.31 -4.77
C GLN A 777 -13.55 22.40 -5.32
N GLU A 778 -13.34 22.83 -6.56
CA GLU A 778 -14.20 23.81 -7.24
C GLU A 778 -15.59 23.23 -7.59
N SER A 779 -15.69 21.91 -7.76
CA SER A 779 -16.91 21.22 -8.19
C SER A 779 -17.73 20.57 -7.06
N ASN A 780 -17.35 20.72 -5.79
CA ASN A 780 -18.01 20.07 -4.63
C ASN A 780 -18.15 18.53 -4.77
N ILE A 781 -17.28 17.91 -5.57
CA ILE A 781 -17.30 16.45 -5.76
C ILE A 781 -16.40 15.84 -4.68
N GLU A 782 -16.99 15.32 -3.61
CA GLU A 782 -16.26 14.49 -2.64
C GLU A 782 -15.82 13.17 -3.31
N GLU A 783 -14.51 12.96 -3.46
CA GLU A 783 -13.96 11.67 -3.89
C GLU A 783 -14.07 10.61 -2.77
N ILE A 784 -14.88 9.57 -3.01
CA ILE A 784 -15.00 8.33 -2.21
C ILE A 784 -14.13 7.24 -2.89
N PRO A 785 -13.32 6.47 -2.13
CA PRO A 785 -13.83 5.30 -1.41
C PRO A 785 -13.46 5.30 0.07
N ILE A 786 -14.39 5.73 0.91
CA ILE A 786 -14.61 5.10 2.22
C ILE A 786 -14.96 3.62 1.93
N LYS A 787 -14.74 2.69 2.87
CA LYS A 787 -15.37 1.35 2.81
C LYS A 787 -16.83 1.58 2.43
N GLN A 788 -17.23 1.24 1.20
CA GLN A 788 -18.52 1.72 0.69
C GLN A 788 -19.60 1.12 1.58
N GLU A 789 -20.24 1.98 2.37
CA GLU A 789 -21.30 1.56 3.28
C GLU A 789 -22.57 1.41 2.43
N PHE A 790 -23.12 0.20 2.37
CA PHE A 790 -24.28 -0.10 1.54
C PHE A 790 -25.55 0.20 2.34
N LYS A 791 -25.98 1.47 2.28
CA LYS A 791 -27.12 1.95 3.05
C LYS A 791 -28.43 1.38 2.51
N VAL A 792 -29.23 0.82 3.40
CA VAL A 792 -30.60 0.36 3.12
C VAL A 792 -31.52 1.58 3.08
N LEU A 793 -32.06 1.87 1.90
CA LEU A 793 -32.98 2.98 1.68
C LEU A 793 -34.44 2.54 1.84
N ASN A 794 -34.73 1.29 1.48
CA ASN A 794 -36.01 0.65 1.71
C ASN A 794 -35.85 -0.87 1.81
N ASN A 795 -36.65 -1.50 2.65
CA ASN A 795 -36.80 -2.95 2.72
C ASN A 795 -38.23 -3.25 3.16
N GLU A 796 -39.13 -3.48 2.21
CA GLU A 796 -40.57 -3.60 2.48
C GLU A 796 -41.13 -4.89 1.90
N GLU A 797 -42.06 -5.51 2.61
CA GLU A 797 -42.81 -6.65 2.10
C GLU A 797 -43.83 -6.14 1.05
N VAL A 798 -43.63 -6.53 -0.21
CA VAL A 798 -44.47 -6.10 -1.35
C VAL A 798 -45.58 -7.09 -1.69
N ALA A 799 -45.39 -8.34 -1.27
CA ALA A 799 -46.32 -9.45 -1.40
C ALA A 799 -45.99 -10.45 -0.29
N LEU A 800 -46.91 -11.36 0.03
CA LEU A 800 -46.70 -12.30 1.14
C LEU A 800 -45.36 -13.06 0.99
N ASN A 801 -44.47 -12.92 1.96
CA ASN A 801 -43.14 -13.55 2.00
C ASN A 801 -42.18 -13.07 0.86
N MET A 802 -42.43 -11.89 0.29
CA MET A 802 -41.66 -11.27 -0.80
C MET A 802 -41.30 -9.83 -0.46
N TYR A 803 -40.02 -9.50 -0.52
CA TYR A 803 -39.49 -8.22 -0.08
C TYR A 803 -38.83 -7.45 -1.23
N LYS A 804 -38.96 -6.13 -1.20
CA LYS A 804 -38.30 -5.18 -2.08
C LYS A 804 -37.22 -4.43 -1.31
N LEU A 805 -35.97 -4.70 -1.66
CA LEU A 805 -34.80 -4.09 -1.05
C LEU A 805 -34.19 -3.06 -2.00
N VAL A 806 -34.07 -1.81 -1.53
CA VAL A 806 -33.43 -0.70 -2.24
C VAL A 806 -32.20 -0.26 -1.47
N ILE A 807 -31.04 -0.30 -2.14
CA ILE A 807 -29.73 -0.05 -1.52
C ILE A 807 -29.01 1.06 -2.28
N GLU A 808 -28.31 1.91 -1.54
CA GLU A 808 -27.37 2.88 -2.10
C GLU A 808 -26.08 2.17 -2.56
N ALA A 809 -25.88 2.08 -3.88
CA ALA A 809 -24.77 1.38 -4.51
C ALA A 809 -24.38 2.03 -5.86
N PRO A 810 -23.85 3.26 -5.87
CA PRO A 810 -23.63 4.05 -7.10
C PRO A 810 -22.74 3.38 -8.14
N LEU A 811 -21.67 2.71 -7.71
CA LEU A 811 -20.77 1.99 -8.62
C LEU A 811 -21.43 0.78 -9.26
N ILE A 812 -22.34 0.11 -8.52
CA ILE A 812 -23.08 -1.05 -9.01
C ILE A 812 -24.12 -0.61 -10.03
N ALA A 813 -24.91 0.43 -9.69
CA ALA A 813 -25.95 0.99 -10.54
C ALA A 813 -25.42 1.36 -11.93
N ARG A 814 -24.28 2.06 -12.00
CA ARG A 814 -23.64 2.49 -13.26
C ARG A 814 -23.29 1.36 -14.22
N LYS A 815 -23.04 0.15 -13.71
CA LYS A 815 -22.64 -1.02 -14.50
C LYS A 815 -23.75 -2.06 -14.66
N ALA A 816 -24.90 -1.87 -13.99
CA ALA A 816 -25.96 -2.86 -13.97
C ALA A 816 -26.59 -3.02 -15.36
N ARG A 817 -26.89 -4.28 -15.72
CA ARG A 817 -27.49 -4.68 -17.00
C ARG A 817 -28.61 -5.70 -16.75
N PRO A 818 -29.55 -5.90 -17.70
CA PRO A 818 -30.52 -6.98 -17.61
C PRO A 818 -29.83 -8.33 -17.35
N SER A 819 -30.47 -9.20 -16.56
CA SER A 819 -29.91 -10.48 -16.06
C SER A 819 -28.73 -10.41 -15.09
N SER A 820 -28.22 -9.23 -14.75
CA SER A 820 -27.17 -9.10 -13.73
C SER A 820 -27.70 -9.46 -12.34
N PHE A 821 -26.82 -9.94 -11.46
CA PHE A 821 -27.15 -10.23 -10.05
C PHE A 821 -26.09 -9.64 -9.10
N ILE A 822 -26.36 -9.67 -7.81
CA ILE A 822 -25.45 -9.24 -6.74
C ILE A 822 -25.32 -10.35 -5.69
N ILE A 823 -24.21 -10.37 -4.94
CA ILE A 823 -24.06 -11.19 -3.74
C ILE A 823 -24.18 -10.27 -2.51
N ILE A 824 -25.08 -10.57 -1.59
CA ILE A 824 -25.33 -9.79 -0.37
C ILE A 824 -24.91 -10.56 0.89
N MET A 825 -24.42 -9.84 1.89
CA MET A 825 -24.30 -10.25 3.29
C MET A 825 -24.83 -9.14 4.22
N GLN A 826 -25.78 -9.46 5.09
CA GLN A 826 -26.29 -8.56 6.14
C GLN A 826 -25.21 -8.29 7.19
N TYR A 827 -24.72 -9.35 7.84
CA TYR A 827 -23.67 -9.32 8.86
C TYR A 827 -22.39 -9.99 8.35
N GLU A 828 -21.27 -9.81 9.06
CA GLU A 828 -19.98 -10.44 8.71
C GLU A 828 -20.06 -11.98 8.70
N THR A 829 -20.92 -12.54 9.54
CA THR A 829 -21.14 -13.99 9.69
C THR A 829 -22.27 -14.54 8.83
N SER A 830 -23.01 -13.69 8.11
CA SER A 830 -24.11 -14.13 7.25
C SER A 830 -23.60 -14.93 6.06
N GLU A 831 -24.42 -15.81 5.51
CA GLU A 831 -24.11 -16.49 4.26
C GLU A 831 -24.12 -15.50 3.09
N ARG A 832 -23.40 -15.86 2.03
CA ARG A 832 -23.39 -15.11 0.78
C ARG A 832 -24.55 -15.55 -0.08
N ILE A 833 -25.53 -14.67 -0.30
CA ILE A 833 -26.72 -14.99 -1.07
C ILE A 833 -26.76 -14.22 -2.40
N PRO A 834 -26.97 -14.90 -3.55
CA PRO A 834 -27.14 -14.25 -4.85
C PRO A 834 -28.57 -13.71 -5.01
N LEU A 835 -28.72 -12.46 -5.44
CA LEU A 835 -30.01 -11.83 -5.76
C LEU A 835 -29.97 -11.13 -7.12
N THR A 836 -30.92 -11.44 -7.99
CA THR A 836 -31.00 -10.85 -9.33
C THR A 836 -31.44 -9.39 -9.28
N LEU A 837 -30.75 -8.51 -10.01
CA LEU A 837 -31.09 -7.10 -10.10
C LEU A 837 -32.41 -6.91 -10.85
N SER A 838 -33.32 -6.15 -10.23
CA SER A 838 -34.67 -5.91 -10.76
C SER A 838 -34.89 -4.46 -11.19
N ASN A 839 -34.12 -3.51 -10.67
CA ASN A 839 -34.08 -2.12 -11.14
C ASN A 839 -32.80 -1.40 -10.68
N TRP A 840 -32.45 -0.29 -11.30
CA TRP A 840 -31.35 0.59 -10.88
C TRP A 840 -31.52 2.02 -11.40
N ASP A 841 -30.99 3.00 -10.66
CA ASP A 841 -31.02 4.42 -10.98
C ASP A 841 -29.58 4.97 -10.95
N ASN A 842 -29.10 5.44 -12.10
CA ASN A 842 -27.72 5.91 -12.25
C ASN A 842 -27.47 7.28 -11.61
N GLU A 843 -28.50 8.14 -11.54
CA GLU A 843 -28.39 9.50 -10.98
C GLU A 843 -28.45 9.44 -9.46
N LYS A 844 -29.38 8.67 -8.90
CA LYS A 844 -29.50 8.46 -7.45
C LYS A 844 -28.47 7.48 -6.91
N GLY A 845 -27.85 6.67 -7.79
CA GLY A 845 -26.88 5.66 -7.41
C GLY A 845 -27.49 4.50 -6.63
N THR A 846 -28.73 4.11 -6.93
CA THR A 846 -29.48 3.08 -6.18
C THR A 846 -29.73 1.83 -7.01
N ILE A 847 -29.73 0.67 -6.36
CA ILE A 847 -30.14 -0.61 -6.95
C ILE A 847 -31.35 -1.20 -6.23
N THR A 848 -32.14 -2.00 -6.93
CA THR A 848 -33.33 -2.68 -6.38
C THR A 848 -33.27 -4.17 -6.68
N VAL A 849 -33.52 -4.98 -5.66
CA VAL A 849 -33.70 -6.43 -5.76
C VAL A 849 -34.99 -6.84 -5.09
N TYR A 850 -35.65 -7.85 -5.65
CA TYR A 850 -36.75 -8.55 -5.00
C TYR A 850 -36.27 -9.91 -4.55
N TYR A 851 -36.59 -10.29 -3.31
CA TYR A 851 -36.18 -11.58 -2.77
C TYR A 851 -37.29 -12.22 -1.94
N GLN A 852 -37.27 -13.55 -1.91
CA GLN A 852 -38.17 -14.35 -1.08
C GLN A 852 -37.46 -14.73 0.22
N GLU A 853 -38.16 -14.67 1.36
CA GLU A 853 -37.67 -15.31 2.57
C GLU A 853 -37.79 -16.83 2.41
N SER A 854 -36.68 -17.51 2.10
CA SER A 854 -36.66 -18.96 1.86
C SER A 854 -35.59 -19.70 2.66
N GLY A 855 -34.60 -19.00 3.20
CA GLY A 855 -33.49 -19.55 3.97
C GLY A 855 -33.03 -18.62 5.10
N PHE A 856 -31.96 -19.03 5.80
CA PHE A 856 -31.45 -18.34 6.99
C PHE A 856 -31.05 -16.89 6.70
N SER A 857 -30.17 -16.65 5.74
CA SER A 857 -29.68 -15.29 5.46
C SER A 857 -30.69 -14.40 4.76
N THR A 858 -31.67 -14.94 4.03
CA THR A 858 -32.80 -14.14 3.54
C THR A 858 -33.71 -13.69 4.67
N ARG A 859 -33.85 -14.49 5.74
CA ARG A 859 -34.58 -14.10 6.95
C ARG A 859 -33.82 -13.04 7.73
N GLU A 860 -32.51 -13.18 7.93
CA GLU A 860 -31.69 -12.11 8.50
C GLU A 860 -31.83 -10.81 7.69
N LEU A 861 -31.91 -10.91 6.36
CA LEU A 861 -32.10 -9.76 5.49
C LEU A 861 -33.44 -9.04 5.71
N THR A 862 -34.50 -9.73 6.17
CA THR A 862 -35.78 -9.09 6.53
C THR A 862 -35.66 -8.18 7.76
N GLU A 863 -34.65 -8.40 8.61
CA GLU A 863 -34.42 -7.58 9.81
C GLU A 863 -33.81 -6.22 9.48
N ALA A 864 -33.21 -6.04 8.29
CA ALA A 864 -32.66 -4.76 7.87
C ALA A 864 -33.75 -3.72 7.67
N ILE A 865 -33.67 -2.60 8.38
CA ILE A 865 -34.58 -1.47 8.27
C ILE A 865 -33.92 -0.29 7.55
N LYS A 866 -34.75 0.67 7.11
CA LYS A 866 -34.28 1.90 6.47
C LYS A 866 -33.30 2.64 7.38
N GLY A 867 -32.10 2.92 6.86
CA GLY A 867 -31.01 3.57 7.59
C GLY A 867 -29.90 2.62 8.03
N ASP A 868 -30.15 1.32 8.01
CA ASP A 868 -29.13 0.31 8.29
C ASP A 868 -28.11 0.20 7.16
N TYR A 869 -27.00 -0.49 7.45
CA TYR A 869 -25.92 -0.74 6.49
C TYR A 869 -25.67 -2.24 6.37
N LEU A 870 -25.67 -2.73 5.13
CA LEU A 870 -25.29 -4.11 4.84
C LEU A 870 -23.78 -4.26 4.95
N PHE A 871 -23.31 -5.38 5.49
CA PHE A 871 -21.89 -5.67 5.64
C PHE A 871 -21.16 -5.69 4.29
N SER A 872 -21.77 -6.30 3.26
CA SER A 872 -21.17 -6.41 1.92
C SER A 872 -22.22 -6.59 0.84
N VAL A 873 -22.04 -5.86 -0.27
CA VAL A 873 -22.77 -6.06 -1.53
C VAL A 873 -21.75 -6.14 -2.67
N VAL A 874 -21.74 -7.23 -3.41
CA VAL A 874 -20.80 -7.47 -4.51
C VAL A 874 -21.56 -7.60 -5.83
N GLY A 875 -21.32 -6.68 -6.76
CA GLY A 875 -21.82 -6.78 -8.13
C GLY A 875 -21.65 -5.49 -8.94
N PRO A 876 -22.34 -5.34 -10.08
CA PRO A 876 -23.19 -6.35 -10.71
C PRO A 876 -22.35 -7.51 -11.27
N LEU A 877 -22.87 -8.73 -11.17
CA LEU A 877 -22.25 -9.98 -11.60
C LEU A 877 -23.11 -10.65 -12.68
N GLY A 878 -22.51 -11.57 -13.45
CA GLY A 878 -23.15 -12.23 -14.59
C GLY A 878 -22.80 -11.55 -15.92
N ASN A 879 -23.11 -12.24 -17.01
CA ASN A 879 -22.88 -11.77 -18.37
C ASN A 879 -24.09 -11.05 -18.93
N GLU A 880 -23.84 -10.15 -19.87
CA GLU A 880 -24.90 -9.53 -20.66
C GLU A 880 -25.58 -10.58 -21.53
N ILE A 881 -26.91 -10.57 -21.48
CA ILE A 881 -27.72 -11.41 -22.36
C ILE A 881 -27.91 -10.72 -23.70
N GLU A 882 -27.94 -11.51 -24.77
CA GLU A 882 -28.28 -11.04 -26.11
C GLU A 882 -29.74 -10.56 -26.12
N LEU A 883 -29.91 -9.27 -26.42
CA LEU A 883 -31.20 -8.60 -26.51
C LEU A 883 -31.22 -7.74 -27.78
N GLU A 884 -31.98 -8.18 -28.76
CA GLU A 884 -32.12 -7.53 -30.07
C GLU A 884 -33.60 -7.36 -30.41
N ASN A 885 -33.90 -6.90 -31.63
CA ASN A 885 -35.26 -6.93 -32.16
C ASN A 885 -35.50 -8.28 -32.86
N PHE A 886 -36.10 -9.22 -32.12
CA PHE A 886 -36.41 -10.57 -32.59
C PHE A 886 -37.77 -10.65 -33.29
N GLY A 887 -38.73 -9.82 -32.89
CA GLY A 887 -40.12 -9.90 -33.37
C GLY A 887 -41.11 -10.02 -32.20
N THR A 888 -41.76 -11.17 -32.08
CA THR A 888 -42.70 -11.48 -30.98
C THR A 888 -42.01 -12.33 -29.92
N VAL A 889 -41.92 -11.83 -28.70
CA VAL A 889 -41.20 -12.46 -27.59
C VAL A 889 -42.13 -12.83 -26.44
N LEU A 890 -41.91 -14.00 -25.84
CA LEU A 890 -42.64 -14.47 -24.67
C LEU A 890 -41.74 -14.42 -23.44
N LEU A 891 -42.19 -13.72 -22.40
CA LEU A 891 -41.48 -13.60 -21.14
C LEU A 891 -42.30 -14.27 -20.03
N GLY A 892 -41.65 -14.91 -19.07
CA GLY A 892 -42.35 -15.47 -17.90
C GLY A 892 -41.61 -15.23 -16.60
N GLY A 893 -42.33 -14.69 -15.62
CA GLY A 893 -41.81 -14.39 -14.28
C GLY A 893 -42.63 -15.08 -13.19
N GLY A 894 -41.96 -15.73 -12.24
CA GLY A 894 -42.59 -16.34 -11.07
C GLY A 894 -41.84 -16.05 -9.77
N CYS A 895 -42.57 -15.78 -8.69
CA CYS A 895 -42.01 -15.41 -7.38
C CYS A 895 -41.05 -14.20 -7.46
N TYR A 896 -39.80 -14.31 -6.98
CA TYR A 896 -38.77 -13.27 -7.15
C TYR A 896 -38.46 -12.97 -8.63
N GLY A 897 -38.74 -13.94 -9.52
CA GLY A 897 -38.56 -13.82 -10.97
C GLY A 897 -39.46 -12.78 -11.63
N ILE A 898 -40.58 -12.40 -11.00
CA ILE A 898 -41.46 -11.32 -11.48
C ILE A 898 -40.68 -9.98 -11.51
N GLY A 899 -39.95 -9.66 -10.43
CA GLY A 899 -39.09 -8.48 -10.42
C GLY A 899 -37.89 -8.60 -11.36
N ALA A 900 -37.29 -9.79 -11.44
CA ALA A 900 -36.08 -10.01 -12.22
C ALA A 900 -36.30 -10.03 -13.75
N ILE A 901 -37.49 -10.41 -14.23
CA ILE A 901 -37.81 -10.39 -15.67
C ILE A 901 -38.14 -8.97 -16.18
N TYR A 902 -38.49 -8.04 -15.28
CA TYR A 902 -38.92 -6.68 -15.64
C TYR A 902 -37.87 -5.88 -16.44
N PRO A 903 -36.56 -5.83 -16.06
CA PRO A 903 -35.54 -5.17 -16.87
C PRO A 903 -35.41 -5.72 -18.29
N ILE A 904 -35.63 -7.03 -18.47
CA ILE A 904 -35.57 -7.70 -19.78
C ILE A 904 -36.76 -7.25 -20.63
N ALA A 905 -37.97 -7.30 -20.06
CA ALA A 905 -39.18 -6.83 -20.73
C ALA A 905 -39.06 -5.38 -21.21
N LYS A 906 -38.60 -4.49 -20.31
CA LYS A 906 -38.41 -3.07 -20.60
C LYS A 906 -37.41 -2.85 -21.73
N LYS A 907 -36.30 -3.60 -21.75
CA LYS A 907 -35.27 -3.47 -22.79
C LYS A 907 -35.74 -4.01 -24.15
N LEU A 908 -36.41 -5.17 -24.18
CA LEU A 908 -36.95 -5.75 -25.42
C LEU A 908 -38.04 -4.86 -26.03
N LYS A 909 -38.92 -4.28 -25.21
CA LYS A 909 -39.91 -3.31 -25.68
C LYS A 909 -39.26 -2.08 -26.29
N ALA A 910 -38.22 -1.54 -25.65
CA ALA A 910 -37.48 -0.38 -26.17
C ALA A 910 -36.74 -0.68 -27.49
N LEU A 911 -36.41 -1.94 -27.77
CA LEU A 911 -35.81 -2.39 -29.04
C LEU A 911 -36.85 -2.64 -30.14
N GLY A 912 -38.15 -2.48 -29.86
CA GLY A 912 -39.23 -2.60 -30.84
C GLY A 912 -39.91 -3.97 -30.93
N ASN A 913 -39.62 -4.89 -30.00
CA ASN A 913 -40.29 -6.20 -29.95
C ASN A 913 -41.75 -6.07 -29.51
N LYS A 914 -42.59 -7.01 -29.95
CA LYS A 914 -43.90 -7.27 -29.37
C LYS A 914 -43.71 -8.17 -28.14
N VAL A 915 -44.00 -7.65 -26.95
CA VAL A 915 -43.66 -8.27 -25.67
C VAL A 915 -44.92 -8.83 -25.00
N ILE A 916 -44.99 -10.16 -24.89
CA ILE A 916 -46.05 -10.87 -24.17
C ILE A 916 -45.45 -11.40 -22.87
N VAL A 917 -46.09 -11.11 -21.73
CA VAL A 917 -45.57 -11.48 -20.40
C VAL A 917 -46.55 -12.41 -19.69
N ILE A 918 -46.07 -13.54 -19.19
CA ILE A 918 -46.80 -14.42 -18.28
C ILE A 918 -46.30 -14.16 -16.85
N LEU A 919 -47.21 -13.76 -15.96
CA LEU A 919 -46.93 -13.66 -14.53
C LEU A 919 -47.55 -14.86 -13.81
N GLU A 920 -46.70 -15.69 -13.21
CA GLU A 920 -47.09 -16.93 -12.51
C GLU A 920 -46.99 -16.77 -10.99
N ALA A 921 -48.05 -17.12 -10.29
CA ALA A 921 -48.10 -17.12 -8.83
C ALA A 921 -48.97 -18.24 -8.27
N ARG A 922 -48.87 -18.53 -6.96
CA ARG A 922 -49.80 -19.49 -6.32
C ARG A 922 -51.20 -18.91 -6.16
N ASN A 923 -51.28 -17.62 -5.82
CA ASN A 923 -52.50 -16.85 -5.66
C ASN A 923 -52.23 -15.36 -5.99
N GLU A 924 -53.28 -14.57 -6.12
CA GLU A 924 -53.21 -13.16 -6.51
C GLU A 924 -52.36 -12.28 -5.59
N ARG A 925 -52.26 -12.61 -4.29
CA ARG A 925 -51.53 -11.80 -3.29
C ARG A 925 -50.01 -11.93 -3.40
N LEU A 926 -49.53 -12.82 -4.26
CA LEU A 926 -48.12 -13.03 -4.55
C LEU A 926 -47.66 -12.31 -5.82
N LEU A 927 -48.58 -11.68 -6.55
CA LEU A 927 -48.28 -10.85 -7.71
C LEU A 927 -47.89 -9.44 -7.26
N TYR A 928 -46.89 -8.87 -7.92
CA TYR A 928 -46.40 -7.50 -7.71
C TYR A 928 -45.86 -6.96 -9.04
N LEU A 929 -45.67 -5.64 -9.14
CA LEU A 929 -45.28 -4.93 -10.38
C LEU A 929 -46.30 -5.00 -11.53
N GLU A 930 -47.57 -5.25 -11.22
CA GLU A 930 -48.63 -5.45 -12.23
C GLU A 930 -48.80 -4.21 -13.12
N ASN A 931 -48.94 -3.03 -12.50
CA ASN A 931 -49.07 -1.75 -13.20
C ASN A 931 -47.84 -1.46 -14.08
N GLU A 932 -46.65 -1.78 -13.59
CA GLU A 932 -45.39 -1.60 -14.30
C GLU A 932 -45.34 -2.48 -15.55
N PHE A 933 -45.71 -3.76 -15.45
CA PHE A 933 -45.79 -4.66 -16.59
C PHE A 933 -46.86 -4.25 -17.60
N GLU A 934 -48.05 -3.88 -17.14
CA GLU A 934 -49.15 -3.40 -17.99
C GLU A 934 -48.77 -2.13 -18.78
N SER A 935 -47.88 -1.31 -18.24
CA SER A 935 -47.39 -0.10 -18.94
C SER A 935 -46.38 -0.37 -20.05
N ILE A 936 -45.72 -1.53 -20.06
CA ILE A 936 -44.64 -1.84 -21.02
C ILE A 936 -44.94 -3.01 -21.95
N ALA A 937 -45.71 -4.01 -21.50
CA ALA A 937 -46.02 -5.19 -22.29
C ALA A 937 -47.19 -4.92 -23.24
N ASP A 938 -47.19 -5.59 -24.40
CA ASP A 938 -48.34 -5.56 -25.32
C ASP A 938 -49.51 -6.39 -24.76
N GLU A 939 -49.19 -7.43 -23.99
CA GLU A 939 -50.16 -8.19 -23.20
C GLU A 939 -49.49 -8.76 -21.94
N VAL A 940 -50.21 -8.67 -20.81
CA VAL A 940 -49.85 -9.37 -19.56
C VAL A 940 -50.89 -10.45 -19.31
N ILE A 941 -50.42 -11.69 -19.20
CA ILE A 941 -51.23 -12.88 -18.96
C ILE A 941 -50.99 -13.35 -17.53
N TYR A 942 -52.01 -13.26 -16.70
CA TYR A 942 -51.95 -13.69 -15.31
C TYR A 942 -52.32 -15.17 -15.18
N PHE A 943 -51.46 -15.95 -14.50
CA PHE A 943 -51.74 -17.33 -14.15
C PHE A 943 -51.54 -17.56 -12.66
N THR A 944 -52.60 -17.96 -11.97
CA THR A 944 -52.50 -18.40 -10.57
C THR A 944 -52.85 -19.88 -10.41
N SER A 945 -52.10 -20.57 -9.55
CA SER A 945 -52.32 -22.01 -9.29
C SER A 945 -53.71 -22.31 -8.75
N ASP A 946 -54.29 -21.39 -7.96
CA ASP A 946 -55.64 -21.50 -7.41
C ASP A 946 -56.74 -20.90 -8.30
N GLY A 947 -56.39 -20.12 -9.33
CA GLY A 947 -57.32 -19.41 -10.19
C GLY A 947 -57.88 -18.11 -9.60
N SER A 948 -57.30 -17.59 -8.51
CA SER A 948 -57.68 -16.31 -7.90
C SER A 948 -57.54 -15.09 -8.83
N LYS A 949 -56.60 -15.09 -9.79
CA LYS A 949 -56.44 -14.01 -10.77
C LYS A 949 -56.00 -14.56 -12.12
N GLY A 950 -56.65 -14.10 -13.19
CA GLY A 950 -56.41 -14.57 -14.54
C GLY A 950 -56.87 -16.02 -14.75
N LEU A 951 -56.01 -16.84 -15.36
CA LEU A 951 -56.30 -18.24 -15.68
C LEU A 951 -55.74 -19.19 -14.61
N LYS A 952 -56.46 -20.28 -14.34
CA LYS A 952 -56.02 -21.30 -13.38
C LYS A 952 -54.94 -22.18 -13.99
N GLY A 953 -53.78 -22.25 -13.35
CA GLY A 953 -52.70 -23.14 -13.77
C GLY A 953 -51.32 -22.70 -13.31
N LYS A 954 -50.31 -23.26 -13.97
CA LYS A 954 -48.89 -22.95 -13.80
C LYS A 954 -48.29 -22.51 -15.13
N ILE A 955 -46.99 -22.21 -15.15
CA ILE A 955 -46.29 -21.71 -16.35
C ILE A 955 -46.51 -22.58 -17.58
N GLU A 956 -46.58 -23.91 -17.43
CA GLU A 956 -46.87 -24.83 -18.54
C GLU A 956 -48.22 -24.57 -19.24
N HIS A 957 -49.23 -24.19 -18.48
CA HIS A 957 -50.57 -23.88 -18.99
C HIS A 957 -50.59 -22.50 -19.63
N GLY A 958 -49.84 -21.55 -19.05
CA GLY A 958 -49.68 -20.21 -19.61
C GLY A 958 -48.99 -20.20 -20.95
N ILE A 959 -47.93 -20.99 -21.12
CA ILE A 959 -47.23 -21.10 -22.41
C ILE A 959 -48.15 -21.73 -23.46
N LYS A 960 -48.89 -22.80 -23.11
CA LYS A 960 -49.85 -23.42 -24.03
C LYS A 960 -50.95 -22.44 -24.48
N TYR A 961 -51.53 -21.70 -23.53
CA TYR A 961 -52.51 -20.66 -23.85
C TYR A 961 -51.92 -19.57 -24.76
N ALA A 962 -50.69 -19.14 -24.50
CA ALA A 962 -50.01 -18.17 -25.35
C ALA A 962 -49.78 -18.71 -26.78
N LEU A 963 -49.40 -19.98 -26.93
CA LEU A 963 -49.21 -20.64 -28.22
C LEU A 963 -50.52 -20.90 -28.98
N GLU A 964 -51.64 -21.09 -28.28
CA GLU A 964 -52.97 -21.18 -28.91
C GLU A 964 -53.44 -19.81 -29.44
N LYS A 965 -53.03 -18.73 -28.78
CA LYS A 965 -53.43 -17.36 -29.11
C LYS A 965 -52.51 -16.69 -30.15
N TYR A 966 -51.23 -17.07 -30.18
CA TYR A 966 -50.21 -16.50 -31.03
C TYR A 966 -49.57 -17.60 -31.89
N ASP A 967 -49.52 -17.40 -33.21
CA ASP A 967 -49.07 -18.42 -34.17
C ASP A 967 -47.66 -18.96 -33.90
N SER A 968 -46.73 -18.09 -33.46
CA SER A 968 -45.37 -18.46 -33.06
C SER A 968 -44.69 -17.37 -32.21
N PHE A 969 -43.62 -17.73 -31.51
CA PHE A 969 -42.72 -16.80 -30.81
C PHE A 969 -41.30 -16.94 -31.34
N ASP A 970 -40.58 -15.83 -31.47
CA ASP A 970 -39.21 -15.78 -31.98
C ASP A 970 -38.17 -16.01 -30.87
N ARG A 971 -38.53 -15.67 -29.62
CA ARG A 971 -37.65 -15.77 -28.45
C ARG A 971 -38.45 -15.88 -27.16
N CYS A 972 -37.99 -16.73 -26.25
CA CYS A 972 -38.56 -16.88 -24.91
C CYS A 972 -37.53 -16.58 -23.81
N HIS A 973 -37.94 -15.89 -22.75
CA HIS A 973 -37.13 -15.75 -21.53
C HIS A 973 -37.95 -16.06 -20.27
N PHE A 974 -37.43 -16.93 -19.40
CA PHE A 974 -38.09 -17.30 -18.15
C PHE A 974 -37.18 -17.10 -16.94
N ILE A 975 -37.72 -16.51 -15.87
CA ILE A 975 -37.04 -16.35 -14.59
C ILE A 975 -38.00 -16.73 -13.46
N GLY A 976 -37.56 -17.66 -12.61
CA GLY A 976 -38.35 -18.13 -11.48
C GLY A 976 -37.62 -19.23 -10.71
N CYS A 977 -38.36 -20.18 -10.15
CA CYS A 977 -37.75 -21.37 -9.56
C CYS A 977 -37.24 -22.32 -10.66
N ASN A 978 -36.24 -23.15 -10.34
CA ASN A 978 -35.66 -24.08 -11.33
C ASN A 978 -36.70 -25.04 -11.94
N VAL A 979 -37.74 -25.40 -11.18
CA VAL A 979 -38.85 -26.25 -11.67
C VAL A 979 -39.71 -25.53 -12.70
N MET A 980 -40.06 -24.27 -12.45
CA MET A 980 -40.82 -23.44 -13.42
C MET A 980 -40.03 -23.31 -14.73
N MET A 981 -38.73 -23.03 -14.65
CA MET A 981 -37.88 -22.87 -15.82
C MET A 981 -37.65 -24.19 -16.57
N MET A 982 -37.57 -25.32 -15.87
CA MET A 982 -37.54 -26.65 -16.47
C MET A 982 -38.81 -26.92 -17.28
N ASN A 983 -40.00 -26.75 -16.67
CA ASN A 983 -41.28 -26.95 -17.34
C ASN A 983 -41.44 -26.04 -18.57
N ALA A 984 -41.01 -24.78 -18.45
CA ALA A 984 -41.04 -23.84 -19.57
C ALA A 984 -40.13 -24.28 -20.72
N SER A 985 -38.95 -24.81 -20.42
CA SER A 985 -37.99 -25.32 -21.41
C SER A 985 -38.53 -26.57 -22.12
N GLU A 986 -39.13 -27.51 -21.39
CA GLU A 986 -39.70 -28.74 -21.98
C GLU A 986 -40.87 -28.46 -22.93
N ILE A 987 -41.71 -27.48 -22.60
CA ILE A 987 -42.90 -27.14 -23.40
C ILE A 987 -42.51 -26.38 -24.66
N THR A 988 -41.60 -25.41 -24.54
CA THR A 988 -41.08 -24.69 -25.71
C THR A 988 -40.29 -25.60 -26.64
N GLN A 989 -39.60 -26.62 -26.11
CA GLN A 989 -38.93 -27.65 -26.91
C GLN A 989 -39.92 -28.53 -27.69
N SER A 990 -40.96 -29.03 -27.01
CA SER A 990 -41.98 -29.90 -27.62
C SER A 990 -42.94 -29.17 -28.59
N ASN A 991 -42.93 -27.84 -28.63
CA ASN A 991 -43.80 -27.02 -29.49
C ASN A 991 -42.98 -26.17 -30.48
N GLY A 992 -42.19 -26.84 -31.33
CA GLY A 992 -41.47 -26.20 -32.43
C GLY A 992 -40.05 -25.71 -32.10
N GLU A 993 -39.45 -26.17 -30.99
CA GLU A 993 -38.10 -25.79 -30.55
C GLU A 993 -37.86 -24.28 -30.49
N ILE A 994 -38.77 -23.56 -29.83
CA ILE A 994 -38.69 -22.10 -29.71
C ILE A 994 -37.46 -21.73 -28.85
N PRO A 995 -36.55 -20.85 -29.32
CA PRO A 995 -35.35 -20.46 -28.57
C PRO A 995 -35.66 -19.94 -27.17
N THR A 996 -35.24 -20.67 -26.14
CA THR A 996 -35.70 -20.44 -24.75
C THR A 996 -34.54 -20.26 -23.79
N PHE A 997 -34.48 -19.09 -23.14
CA PHE A 997 -33.40 -18.71 -22.24
C PHE A 997 -33.91 -18.60 -20.79
N VAL A 998 -33.22 -19.26 -19.87
CA VAL A 998 -33.61 -19.39 -18.47
C VAL A 998 -32.53 -18.83 -17.55
N ASN A 999 -32.92 -18.06 -16.54
CA ASN A 999 -31.99 -17.50 -15.54
C ASN A 999 -31.89 -18.44 -14.33
N LEU A 1000 -30.91 -19.33 -14.35
CA LEU A 1000 -30.76 -20.43 -13.39
C LEU A 1000 -30.42 -19.93 -11.99
N ASN A 1001 -31.16 -20.44 -11.01
CA ASN A 1001 -30.86 -20.25 -9.60
C ASN A 1001 -29.98 -21.40 -9.08
N THR A 1002 -28.67 -21.19 -9.09
CA THR A 1002 -27.69 -22.19 -8.63
C THR A 1002 -27.11 -21.82 -7.27
N ILE A 1003 -26.51 -22.78 -6.57
CA ILE A 1003 -25.75 -22.50 -5.35
C ILE A 1003 -24.51 -21.66 -5.72
N MET A 1004 -24.49 -20.38 -5.33
CA MET A 1004 -23.38 -19.46 -5.59
C MET A 1004 -22.78 -18.94 -4.29
N ILE A 1005 -21.52 -19.29 -4.00
CA ILE A 1005 -20.84 -18.89 -2.75
C ILE A 1005 -19.99 -17.64 -2.96
N ASP A 1006 -19.08 -17.68 -3.92
CA ASP A 1006 -18.16 -16.58 -4.17
C ASP A 1006 -18.69 -15.60 -5.23
N GLY A 1007 -19.67 -16.05 -6.02
CA GLY A 1007 -20.14 -15.37 -7.22
C GLY A 1007 -19.06 -15.25 -8.30
N THR A 1008 -17.84 -15.78 -8.13
CA THR A 1008 -16.67 -15.60 -9.02
C THR A 1008 -16.26 -16.85 -9.78
N GLY A 1009 -16.83 -18.01 -9.44
CA GLY A 1009 -16.55 -19.29 -10.09
C GLY A 1009 -15.33 -20.04 -9.53
N MET A 1010 -14.48 -19.38 -8.73
CA MET A 1010 -13.31 -19.99 -8.11
C MET A 1010 -13.69 -21.14 -7.15
N CYS A 1011 -14.83 -21.05 -6.47
CA CYS A 1011 -15.29 -22.11 -5.57
C CYS A 1011 -15.88 -23.34 -6.29
N GLY A 1012 -16.27 -23.19 -7.56
CA GLY A 1012 -16.93 -24.22 -8.36
C GLY A 1012 -18.33 -24.67 -7.88
N GLY A 1013 -18.94 -23.94 -6.93
CA GLY A 1013 -20.28 -24.26 -6.40
C GLY A 1013 -21.38 -24.12 -7.45
N CYS A 1014 -21.31 -23.04 -8.26
CA CYS A 1014 -22.31 -22.62 -9.24
C CYS A 1014 -22.28 -23.44 -10.55
N ARG A 1015 -21.63 -24.60 -10.56
CA ARG A 1015 -21.48 -25.42 -11.77
C ARG A 1015 -22.82 -25.94 -12.29
N VAL A 1016 -22.99 -25.86 -13.61
CA VAL A 1016 -24.14 -26.34 -14.37
C VAL A 1016 -23.62 -27.24 -15.49
N ASN A 1017 -24.30 -28.34 -15.75
CA ASN A 1017 -23.99 -29.20 -16.87
C ASN A 1017 -24.96 -28.92 -18.00
N LEU A 1018 -24.44 -28.73 -19.20
CA LEU A 1018 -25.18 -28.57 -20.45
C LEU A 1018 -24.96 -29.81 -21.35
N ARG A 1019 -25.94 -30.11 -22.18
CA ARG A 1019 -25.93 -31.16 -23.21
C ARG A 1019 -25.88 -30.50 -24.58
N GLU A 1020 -24.76 -30.65 -25.28
CA GLU A 1020 -24.58 -30.22 -26.66
C GLU A 1020 -24.33 -31.47 -27.52
N GLY A 1021 -25.38 -31.97 -28.18
CA GLY A 1021 -25.35 -33.28 -28.83
C GLY A 1021 -25.04 -34.41 -27.84
N ASP A 1022 -24.06 -35.25 -28.17
CA ASP A 1022 -23.60 -36.35 -27.29
C ASP A 1022 -22.60 -35.90 -26.20
N LYS A 1023 -22.20 -34.62 -26.18
CA LYS A 1023 -21.17 -34.11 -25.27
C LYS A 1023 -21.79 -33.42 -24.05
N LYS A 1024 -21.26 -33.74 -22.87
CA LYS A 1024 -21.58 -33.08 -21.61
C LYS A 1024 -20.56 -31.98 -21.32
N ILE A 1025 -21.01 -30.73 -21.25
CA ILE A 1025 -20.16 -29.57 -21.01
C ILE A 1025 -20.49 -28.99 -19.63
N THR A 1026 -19.47 -28.70 -18.83
CA THR A 1026 -19.65 -28.04 -17.53
C THR A 1026 -19.38 -26.54 -17.67
N LYS A 1027 -20.34 -25.72 -17.26
CA LYS A 1027 -20.27 -24.25 -17.18
C LYS A 1027 -20.49 -23.81 -15.72
N PHE A 1028 -20.26 -22.54 -15.42
CA PHE A 1028 -20.39 -21.94 -14.10
C PHE A 1028 -21.41 -20.80 -14.17
N ALA A 1029 -22.59 -20.95 -13.55
CA ALA A 1029 -23.66 -19.96 -13.63
C ALA A 1029 -23.29 -18.58 -13.06
N CYS A 1030 -22.28 -18.52 -12.19
CA CYS A 1030 -21.80 -17.26 -11.65
C CYS A 1030 -20.77 -16.54 -12.55
N VAL A 1031 -20.27 -17.20 -13.61
CA VAL A 1031 -19.25 -16.67 -14.53
C VAL A 1031 -19.74 -16.69 -15.98
N ASP A 1032 -20.25 -17.81 -16.46
CA ASP A 1032 -20.75 -17.98 -17.84
C ASP A 1032 -22.12 -17.31 -18.05
N GLY A 1033 -22.77 -16.90 -16.97
CA GLY A 1033 -24.02 -16.16 -16.93
C GLY A 1033 -24.99 -16.83 -15.97
N PRO A 1034 -25.90 -16.12 -15.29
CA PRO A 1034 -27.00 -16.89 -14.71
C PRO A 1034 -27.96 -17.34 -15.82
N THR A 1035 -27.95 -16.72 -17.00
CA THR A 1035 -28.80 -17.09 -18.15
C THR A 1035 -28.17 -18.11 -19.09
N PHE A 1036 -28.89 -19.19 -19.37
CA PHE A 1036 -28.51 -20.26 -20.30
C PHE A 1036 -29.64 -20.63 -21.24
N ASP A 1037 -29.31 -21.32 -22.34
CA ASP A 1037 -30.31 -22.01 -23.17
C ASP A 1037 -30.93 -23.17 -22.38
N GLY A 1038 -32.22 -23.05 -22.08
CA GLY A 1038 -32.99 -23.98 -21.27
C GLY A 1038 -33.12 -25.38 -21.87
N HIS A 1039 -32.99 -25.53 -23.18
CA HIS A 1039 -33.06 -26.83 -23.87
C HIS A 1039 -31.78 -27.66 -23.68
N THR A 1040 -30.67 -26.99 -23.38
CA THR A 1040 -29.36 -27.64 -23.17
C THR A 1040 -29.12 -28.04 -21.71
N VAL A 1041 -29.88 -27.52 -20.74
CA VAL A 1041 -29.62 -27.72 -19.32
C VAL A 1041 -29.89 -29.16 -18.87
N ASP A 1042 -28.94 -29.78 -18.17
CA ASP A 1042 -29.13 -31.07 -17.48
C ASP A 1042 -29.95 -30.87 -16.20
N TRP A 1043 -31.27 -30.66 -16.35
CA TRP A 1043 -32.19 -30.29 -15.27
C TRP A 1043 -32.20 -31.28 -14.10
N ALA A 1044 -32.15 -32.59 -14.38
CA ALA A 1044 -32.10 -33.62 -13.34
C ALA A 1044 -30.88 -33.43 -12.42
N HIS A 1045 -29.69 -33.22 -13.00
CA HIS A 1045 -28.48 -32.98 -12.23
C HIS A 1045 -28.53 -31.64 -11.49
N LEU A 1046 -29.11 -30.58 -12.09
CA LEU A 1046 -29.24 -29.28 -11.45
C LEU A 1046 -30.14 -29.34 -10.21
N LEU A 1047 -31.30 -30.00 -10.30
CA LEU A 1047 -32.26 -30.11 -9.21
C LEU A 1047 -31.71 -30.93 -8.03
N THR A 1048 -31.11 -32.11 -8.28
CA THR A 1048 -30.50 -32.93 -7.22
C THR A 1048 -29.38 -32.20 -6.48
N ARG A 1049 -28.69 -31.26 -7.13
CA ARG A 1049 -27.68 -30.43 -6.47
C ARG A 1049 -28.27 -29.39 -5.52
N GLY A 1050 -29.45 -28.87 -5.84
CA GLY A 1050 -30.16 -27.91 -5.00
C GLY A 1050 -30.54 -28.49 -3.64
N GLU A 1051 -30.89 -29.78 -3.60
CA GLU A 1051 -31.37 -30.48 -2.40
C GLU A 1051 -30.27 -30.80 -1.36
N ARG A 1052 -29.00 -30.52 -1.68
CA ARG A 1052 -27.84 -31.00 -0.90
C ARG A 1052 -27.83 -30.47 0.54
N PHE A 1053 -28.43 -29.31 0.80
CA PHE A 1053 -28.41 -28.65 2.11
C PHE A 1053 -29.78 -28.65 2.81
N ASP A 1054 -30.82 -29.22 2.21
CA ASP A 1054 -32.19 -29.21 2.75
C ASP A 1054 -32.29 -29.71 4.20
N LEU A 1055 -31.57 -30.79 4.54
CA LEU A 1055 -31.58 -31.35 5.90
C LEU A 1055 -30.92 -30.40 6.91
N SER A 1056 -29.80 -29.78 6.54
CA SER A 1056 -29.08 -28.82 7.38
C SER A 1056 -29.89 -27.54 7.55
N GLU A 1057 -30.50 -27.02 6.48
CA GLU A 1057 -31.37 -25.86 6.52
C GLU A 1057 -32.59 -26.10 7.43
N LYS A 1058 -33.27 -27.25 7.30
CA LYS A 1058 -34.39 -27.64 8.18
C LYS A 1058 -33.98 -27.72 9.65
N GLN A 1059 -32.83 -28.32 9.96
CA GLN A 1059 -32.32 -28.41 11.33
C GLN A 1059 -32.01 -27.03 11.93
N ILE A 1060 -31.39 -26.14 11.16
CA ILE A 1060 -31.08 -24.78 11.59
C ILE A 1060 -32.39 -23.99 11.79
N PHE A 1061 -33.36 -24.13 10.89
CA PHE A 1061 -34.67 -23.48 10.99
C PHE A 1061 -35.42 -23.85 12.28
N HIS A 1062 -35.33 -25.12 12.71
CA HIS A 1062 -35.98 -25.61 13.94
C HIS A 1062 -35.23 -25.26 15.23
N THR A 1063 -33.92 -25.01 15.17
CA THR A 1063 -33.08 -24.74 16.35
C THR A 1063 -32.84 -23.26 16.60
N HIS A 1064 -33.22 -22.38 15.67
CA HIS A 1064 -33.01 -20.96 15.80
C HIS A 1064 -33.96 -20.32 16.83
N LYS A 1065 -33.41 -19.95 17.99
CA LYS A 1065 -34.11 -19.16 19.02
C LYS A 1065 -34.19 -17.70 18.57
N CYS A 1066 -35.40 -17.15 18.54
CA CYS A 1066 -35.66 -15.74 18.28
C CYS A 1066 -34.86 -14.85 19.26
N LYS A 1067 -33.97 -14.00 18.74
CA LYS A 1067 -33.19 -13.04 19.56
C LYS A 1067 -34.07 -11.98 20.25
N ALA A 1068 -35.28 -11.71 19.74
CA ALA A 1068 -36.25 -10.83 20.41
C ALA A 1068 -36.74 -11.42 21.75
N ILE A 1069 -36.83 -12.76 21.86
CA ILE A 1069 -37.16 -13.44 23.11
C ILE A 1069 -35.98 -13.39 24.09
N GLU A 1070 -34.74 -13.29 23.61
CA GLU A 1070 -33.56 -13.09 24.45
C GLU A 1070 -33.42 -11.64 24.96
N SER A 1071 -33.93 -10.65 24.23
CA SER A 1071 -34.01 -9.27 24.73
C SER A 1071 -35.11 -9.10 25.79
N GLU A 1072 -36.26 -9.78 25.66
CA GLU A 1072 -37.29 -9.77 26.71
C GLU A 1072 -36.83 -10.49 27.99
N ARG A 1073 -36.12 -11.62 27.86
CA ARG A 1073 -35.57 -12.33 29.03
C ARG A 1073 -34.40 -11.64 29.73
N LYS A 1074 -33.80 -10.62 29.13
CA LYS A 1074 -32.81 -9.75 29.78
C LYS A 1074 -33.43 -8.52 30.45
N GLY A 1075 -34.73 -8.31 30.30
CA GLY A 1075 -35.50 -7.22 30.93
C GLY A 1075 -36.08 -7.55 32.30
N ASP A 1076 -36.40 -8.82 32.60
CA ASP A 1076 -37.09 -9.19 33.85
C ASP A 1076 -36.12 -9.73 34.92
N ASN A 1077 -35.27 -8.85 35.44
CA ASN A 1077 -34.58 -9.01 36.73
C ASN A 1077 -34.72 -7.73 37.57
N ASN A 1078 -35.91 -7.15 37.57
CA ASN A 1078 -36.37 -6.17 38.55
C ASN A 1078 -37.89 -6.35 38.75
N GLU A 1079 -38.28 -7.47 39.38
CA GLU A 1079 -39.26 -7.59 40.48
C GLU A 1079 -39.42 -9.07 40.89
#